data_AF-A0A7H8MVD3-F1
#
_entry.id   AF-A0A7H8MVD3-F1
#
_cell.length_a   1.000
_cell.length_b   1.000
_cell.length_c   1.000
_cell.angle_alpha   90.00
_cell.angle_beta   90.00
_cell.angle_gamma   90.00
#
_symmetry.space_group_name_H-M   'P 1'
#
loop_
_entity.id
_entity.type
_entity.pdbx_description
1 polymer ?
#
loop_
_entity_poly.entity_id
_entity_poly.type
_entity_poly.pdbx_seq_one_letter_code
_entity_poly.pdbx_strand_id
1 'polypeptide(L)'
;MKIEFLVQNAYSSDGSTRAVLNLAAALADTHEVRVVSVFRWLDRPAIAPAHGVRVVSLLDLREGRRPDKQDVRRLTPTRVIPRTQEMSWRYSQLTDDKIEEYLQASQAQVLVGTSLELAAYVSRWGRPRALRVGQLHQLSTVLPAAEQSRAWAGLGRLDAVVVPSMEEARAVNAAGLAGGVAVYAHPDCVPDPRIAPADGRSRIVMAAGRLVPEKRFDLLVQAFAQVVRARPDWQLRIYGTGPEYGQLRALVAELDLYNHVFLMMEEPRLEARWAAAAIAAGTSDRESFGLALAEAMRCGLPVVATACPGGPGEIVRHEVNGLLTPVDDADAFAAALLRLIEDEPARTALGARAREDARAYGPELSAGRFEQVIRMARRTRRESRPAAEVAVSCAVAPDGLITLLLDGVRGGRDDLQLVLRRRKARRGERPVRLPLVPSEEGVPHRYGTVVPPDPGVLTEGRWDIHLDTGEGKPAKVRPGSIDLRGFGPVSTGPAYTVVQLPYASESGHLALRTWTRDRHAEATEVWADDGIMHVRGLLYGSDFGAAEPLLLMRRRGMEESGFWLPGVSSGGADFSFSLPASDLSDQLVSRHELWDLWVGRRHDPVVARLGRFLTDVVDVKSVFAYPTLVVPTDDGPPVMVKPYYTAGTELSVRVSEKAE
;
A
#
# COMPACT_ATOMS: atom_id res chain seq x y z
N MET A 1 19.95 -1.59 -20.60
CA MET A 1 19.52 -2.55 -19.56
C MET A 1 19.03 -3.82 -20.23
N LYS A 2 18.83 -4.92 -19.49
CA LYS A 2 18.08 -6.08 -19.96
C LYS A 2 16.62 -5.99 -19.49
N ILE A 3 15.70 -5.88 -20.43
CA ILE A 3 14.26 -5.69 -20.18
C ILE A 3 13.49 -6.85 -20.81
N GLU A 4 12.62 -7.49 -20.04
CA GLU A 4 11.78 -8.58 -20.54
C GLU A 4 10.30 -8.26 -20.32
N PHE A 5 9.55 -8.20 -21.42
CA PHE A 5 8.10 -8.00 -21.43
C PHE A 5 7.38 -9.34 -21.54
N LEU A 6 6.61 -9.72 -20.54
CA LEU A 6 5.72 -10.86 -20.59
C LEU A 6 4.39 -10.43 -21.20
N VAL A 7 4.06 -11.01 -22.36
CA VAL A 7 2.80 -10.80 -23.08
C VAL A 7 2.00 -12.09 -23.13
N GLN A 8 0.66 -12.00 -23.18
CA GLN A 8 -0.18 -13.19 -23.25
C GLN A 8 0.11 -13.96 -24.54
N ASN A 9 0.12 -13.24 -25.67
CA ASN A 9 0.27 -13.83 -26.99
C ASN A 9 0.91 -12.84 -27.98
N ALA A 10 2.21 -12.94 -28.21
CA ALA A 10 2.90 -12.16 -29.25
C ALA A 10 2.47 -12.52 -30.69
N TYR A 11 1.61 -13.53 -30.86
CA TYR A 11 1.11 -14.02 -32.15
C TYR A 11 -0.29 -13.53 -32.48
N SER A 12 -0.91 -12.72 -31.62
CA SER A 12 -2.12 -11.95 -31.96
C SER A 12 -1.77 -10.54 -32.41
N SER A 13 -2.72 -9.93 -33.12
CA SER A 13 -2.65 -8.60 -33.71
C SER A 13 -3.43 -7.55 -32.88
N ASP A 14 -3.76 -7.89 -31.64
CA ASP A 14 -4.48 -7.03 -30.72
C ASP A 14 -3.68 -5.77 -30.33
N GLY A 15 -4.41 -4.75 -29.88
CA GLY A 15 -3.85 -3.44 -29.57
C GLY A 15 -2.81 -3.44 -28.44
N SER A 16 -2.97 -4.27 -27.41
CA SER A 16 -2.01 -4.29 -26.30
C SER A 16 -0.71 -4.98 -26.71
N THR A 17 -0.78 -6.09 -27.45
CA THR A 17 0.40 -6.72 -28.05
C THR A 17 1.14 -5.75 -28.98
N ARG A 18 0.40 -5.00 -29.80
CA ARG A 18 0.98 -3.95 -30.68
C ARG A 18 1.67 -2.84 -29.88
N ALA A 19 1.02 -2.31 -28.84
CA ALA A 19 1.59 -1.28 -27.98
C ALA A 19 2.91 -1.72 -27.33
N VAL A 20 2.94 -2.96 -26.80
CA VAL A 20 4.15 -3.54 -26.20
C VAL A 20 5.26 -3.72 -27.24
N LEU A 21 4.95 -4.24 -28.43
CA LEU A 21 5.94 -4.42 -29.49
C LEU A 21 6.52 -3.08 -29.96
N ASN A 22 5.70 -2.04 -30.05
CA ASN A 22 6.15 -0.69 -30.41
C ASN A 22 7.10 -0.12 -29.35
N LEU A 23 6.75 -0.22 -28.07
CA LEU A 23 7.62 0.22 -26.98
C LEU A 23 8.90 -0.62 -26.90
N ALA A 24 8.79 -1.94 -27.07
CA ALA A 24 9.94 -2.84 -27.09
C ALA A 24 10.91 -2.50 -28.22
N ALA A 25 10.39 -2.14 -29.40
CA ALA A 25 11.20 -1.66 -30.51
C ALA A 25 11.93 -0.36 -30.16
N ALA A 26 11.21 0.62 -29.60
CA ALA A 26 11.80 1.90 -29.20
C ALA A 26 12.90 1.76 -28.14
N LEU A 27 12.75 0.81 -27.20
CA LEU A 27 13.75 0.54 -26.18
C LEU A 27 14.93 -0.31 -26.71
N ALA A 28 14.76 -1.06 -27.80
CA ALA A 28 15.80 -1.93 -28.35
C ALA A 28 16.99 -1.14 -28.91
N ASP A 29 16.80 0.14 -29.22
CA ASP A 29 17.86 1.04 -29.69
C ASP A 29 18.96 1.27 -28.64
N THR A 30 18.61 1.22 -27.34
CA THR A 30 19.54 1.50 -26.23
C THR A 30 19.65 0.35 -25.22
N HIS A 31 18.80 -0.69 -25.33
CA HIS A 31 18.67 -1.77 -24.34
C HIS A 31 18.55 -3.15 -24.99
N GLU A 32 18.93 -4.19 -24.25
CA GLU A 32 18.62 -5.57 -24.62
C GLU A 32 17.15 -5.85 -24.26
N VAL A 33 16.30 -6.00 -25.28
CA VAL A 33 14.86 -6.21 -25.08
C VAL A 33 14.42 -7.59 -25.55
N ARG A 34 13.63 -8.25 -24.72
CA ARG A 34 12.99 -9.53 -25.04
C ARG A 34 11.49 -9.45 -24.78
N VAL A 35 10.72 -9.98 -25.71
CA VAL A 35 9.28 -10.20 -25.53
C VAL A 35 9.04 -11.70 -25.32
N VAL A 36 8.42 -12.03 -24.21
CA VAL A 36 8.17 -13.38 -23.73
C VAL A 36 6.69 -13.64 -23.86
N SER A 37 6.31 -14.35 -24.91
CA SER A 37 4.93 -14.77 -25.14
C SER A 37 4.59 -15.96 -24.25
N VAL A 38 3.52 -15.88 -23.46
CA VAL A 38 3.06 -17.04 -22.70
C VAL A 38 2.60 -18.13 -23.66
N PHE A 39 1.73 -17.78 -24.61
CA PHE A 39 1.19 -18.73 -25.57
C PHE A 39 1.76 -18.53 -26.98
N ARG A 40 1.91 -19.62 -27.72
CA ARG A 40 2.16 -19.61 -29.16
C ARG A 40 1.13 -20.49 -29.86
N TRP A 41 0.33 -19.86 -30.72
CA TRP A 41 -0.70 -20.54 -31.51
C TRP A 41 -0.38 -20.59 -33.00
N LEU A 42 0.52 -19.71 -33.46
CA LEU A 42 0.91 -19.59 -34.86
C LEU A 42 2.44 -19.74 -35.02
N ASP A 43 2.87 -20.01 -36.25
CA ASP A 43 4.29 -20.17 -36.55
C ASP A 43 5.06 -18.85 -36.50
N ARG A 44 4.43 -17.75 -36.89
CA ARG A 44 5.03 -16.41 -36.92
C ARG A 44 4.14 -15.41 -36.20
N PRO A 45 4.72 -14.43 -35.49
CA PRO A 45 3.99 -13.31 -34.93
C PRO A 45 3.13 -12.61 -36.00
N ALA A 46 1.89 -12.24 -35.67
CA ALA A 46 1.02 -11.49 -36.57
C ALA A 46 1.60 -10.10 -36.90
N ILE A 47 2.30 -9.51 -35.92
CA ILE A 47 3.07 -8.28 -36.08
C ILE A 47 4.55 -8.67 -36.01
N ALA A 48 5.28 -8.40 -37.10
CA ALA A 48 6.72 -8.70 -37.13
C ALA A 48 7.46 -7.87 -36.07
N PRO A 49 8.25 -8.50 -35.18
CA PRO A 49 9.06 -7.77 -34.21
C PRO A 49 10.12 -6.93 -34.94
N ALA A 50 10.41 -5.75 -34.38
CA ALA A 50 11.46 -4.89 -34.92
C ALA A 50 12.86 -5.51 -34.75
N HIS A 51 13.82 -4.98 -35.51
CA HIS A 51 15.23 -5.36 -35.35
C HIS A 51 15.68 -5.14 -33.90
N GLY A 52 16.43 -6.09 -33.34
CA GLY A 52 16.88 -6.03 -31.94
C GLY A 52 15.89 -6.57 -30.89
N VAL A 53 14.62 -6.78 -31.24
CA VAL A 53 13.62 -7.37 -30.33
C VAL A 53 13.57 -8.88 -30.49
N ARG A 54 13.94 -9.62 -29.43
CA ARG A 54 13.83 -11.08 -29.43
C ARG A 54 12.48 -11.53 -28.89
N VAL A 55 11.70 -12.25 -29.69
CA VAL A 55 10.46 -12.91 -29.23
C VAL A 55 10.73 -14.38 -28.87
N VAL A 56 10.34 -14.80 -27.67
CA VAL A 56 10.36 -16.20 -27.23
C VAL A 56 8.97 -16.63 -26.77
N SER A 57 8.73 -17.93 -26.63
CA SER A 57 7.43 -18.45 -26.20
C SER A 57 7.59 -19.51 -25.12
N LEU A 58 6.71 -19.48 -24.11
CA LEU A 58 6.76 -20.40 -22.98
C LEU A 58 5.99 -21.69 -23.23
N LEU A 59 4.81 -21.59 -23.85
CA LEU A 59 3.98 -22.72 -24.24
C LEU A 59 3.76 -22.75 -25.76
N ASP A 60 4.01 -23.90 -26.38
CA ASP A 60 3.72 -24.15 -27.80
C ASP A 60 2.41 -24.92 -27.98
N LEU A 61 1.37 -24.20 -28.40
CA LEU A 61 0.00 -24.70 -28.49
C LEU A 61 -0.51 -24.74 -29.93
N ARG A 62 0.40 -24.64 -30.91
CA ARG A 62 0.11 -24.83 -32.34
C ARG A 62 -0.54 -26.19 -32.61
N GLU A 63 -1.24 -26.30 -33.74
CA GLU A 63 -1.84 -27.56 -34.16
C GLU A 63 -0.82 -28.69 -34.36
N GLY A 64 -1.28 -29.92 -34.12
CA GLY A 64 -0.47 -31.14 -34.16
C GLY A 64 -0.09 -31.71 -32.79
N ARG A 65 0.72 -32.78 -32.78
CA ARG A 65 1.23 -33.40 -31.55
C ARG A 65 2.36 -32.55 -30.98
N ARG A 66 2.05 -31.72 -29.97
CA ARG A 66 3.00 -30.90 -29.22
C ARG A 66 2.97 -31.31 -27.74
N PRO A 67 4.14 -31.39 -27.05
CA PRO A 67 4.20 -31.76 -25.65
C PRO A 67 3.29 -30.89 -24.75
N ASP A 68 3.33 -29.56 -24.93
CA ASP A 68 2.53 -28.65 -24.10
C ASP A 68 1.03 -28.77 -24.35
N LYS A 69 0.58 -29.13 -25.57
CA LYS A 69 -0.84 -29.35 -25.89
C LYS A 69 -1.39 -30.62 -25.24
N GLN A 70 -0.54 -31.61 -25.00
CA GLN A 70 -0.91 -32.91 -24.43
C GLN A 70 -0.71 -33.01 -22.92
N ASP A 71 -0.08 -32.02 -22.30
CA ASP A 71 0.21 -32.02 -20.86
C ASP A 71 -1.09 -31.87 -20.04
N VAL A 72 -1.36 -32.86 -19.20
CA VAL A 72 -2.57 -32.96 -18.37
C VAL A 72 -2.73 -31.81 -17.38
N ARG A 73 -1.63 -31.16 -16.96
CA ARG A 73 -1.67 -29.99 -16.06
C ARG A 73 -2.41 -28.79 -16.68
N ARG A 74 -2.67 -28.81 -17.99
CA ARG A 74 -3.53 -27.82 -18.65
C ARG A 74 -4.99 -27.90 -18.24
N LEU A 75 -5.45 -29.06 -17.78
CA LEU A 75 -6.81 -29.29 -17.33
C LEU A 75 -7.01 -28.79 -15.89
N THR A 76 -5.92 -28.56 -15.16
CA THR A 76 -5.94 -28.04 -13.80
C THR A 76 -5.92 -26.51 -13.83
N PRO A 77 -6.91 -25.82 -13.22
CA PRO A 77 -6.93 -24.36 -13.17
C PRO A 77 -5.69 -23.76 -12.51
N THR A 78 -5.32 -22.55 -12.91
CA THR A 78 -4.23 -21.77 -12.29
C THR A 78 -4.45 -21.52 -10.79
N ARG A 79 -3.33 -21.42 -10.06
CA ARG A 79 -3.24 -21.07 -8.63
C ARG A 79 -3.05 -19.57 -8.39
N VAL A 80 -2.86 -18.79 -9.46
CA VAL A 80 -2.50 -17.36 -9.38
C VAL A 80 -3.68 -16.47 -9.78
N ILE A 81 -4.39 -16.81 -10.86
CA ILE A 81 -5.49 -15.97 -11.36
C ILE A 81 -6.82 -16.42 -10.72
N PRO A 82 -7.59 -15.52 -10.10
CA PRO A 82 -8.91 -15.85 -9.55
C PRO A 82 -9.85 -16.40 -10.62
N ARG A 83 -10.66 -17.41 -10.27
CA ARG A 83 -11.64 -18.00 -11.21
C ARG A 83 -12.76 -17.05 -11.63
N THR A 84 -13.00 -16.00 -10.85
CA THR A 84 -14.01 -14.96 -11.17
C THR A 84 -13.50 -13.98 -12.22
N GLN A 85 -12.17 -13.86 -12.36
CA GLN A 85 -11.57 -12.94 -13.32
C GLN A 85 -11.82 -13.44 -14.74
N GLU A 86 -12.13 -12.48 -15.62
CA GLU A 86 -12.29 -12.73 -17.05
C GLU A 86 -11.06 -13.44 -17.61
N MET A 87 -11.28 -14.39 -18.53
CA MET A 87 -10.20 -15.12 -19.21
C MET A 87 -9.31 -16.00 -18.31
N SER A 88 -9.64 -16.19 -17.03
CA SER A 88 -8.93 -17.11 -16.13
C SER A 88 -8.84 -18.54 -16.67
N TRP A 89 -9.83 -18.96 -17.47
CA TRP A 89 -9.88 -20.25 -18.17
C TRP A 89 -8.72 -20.47 -19.16
N ARG A 90 -8.02 -19.40 -19.60
CA ARG A 90 -6.82 -19.50 -20.45
C ARG A 90 -5.59 -20.01 -19.68
N TYR A 91 -5.59 -19.84 -18.36
CA TYR A 91 -4.46 -20.14 -17.49
C TYR A 91 -4.68 -21.45 -16.75
N SER A 92 -3.58 -22.18 -16.55
CA SER A 92 -3.59 -23.53 -15.97
C SER A 92 -2.39 -23.75 -15.08
N GLN A 93 -2.36 -24.86 -14.35
CA GLN A 93 -1.18 -25.26 -13.58
C GLN A 93 0.08 -25.35 -14.46
N LEU A 94 -0.04 -25.82 -15.71
CA LEU A 94 1.10 -25.80 -16.64
C LEU A 94 1.60 -24.37 -16.90
N THR A 95 0.67 -23.42 -17.06
CA THR A 95 0.99 -22.02 -17.32
C THR A 95 1.71 -21.41 -16.13
N ASP A 96 1.24 -21.69 -14.91
CA ASP A 96 1.89 -21.33 -13.65
C ASP A 96 3.33 -21.83 -13.61
N ASP A 97 3.53 -23.13 -13.79
CA ASP A 97 4.84 -23.78 -13.67
C ASP A 97 5.85 -23.21 -14.69
N LYS A 98 5.42 -22.99 -15.95
CA LYS A 98 6.26 -22.44 -17.02
C LYS A 98 6.64 -20.97 -16.78
N ILE A 99 5.68 -20.15 -16.31
CA ILE A 99 5.96 -18.75 -16.00
C ILE A 99 6.86 -18.64 -14.77
N GLU A 100 6.63 -19.45 -13.72
CA GLU A 100 7.47 -19.51 -12.54
C GLU A 100 8.91 -19.89 -12.89
N GLU A 101 9.10 -20.99 -13.63
CA GLU A 101 10.40 -21.46 -14.10
C GLU A 101 11.14 -20.35 -14.87
N TYR A 102 10.45 -19.70 -15.81
CA TYR A 102 11.02 -18.61 -16.59
C TYR A 102 11.43 -17.40 -15.74
N LEU A 103 10.54 -16.92 -14.87
CA LEU A 103 10.79 -15.75 -14.03
C LEU A 103 11.92 -16.01 -13.03
N GLN A 104 12.04 -17.22 -12.49
CA GLN A 104 13.13 -17.60 -11.57
C GLN A 104 14.48 -17.73 -12.29
N ALA A 105 14.49 -18.18 -13.54
CA ALA A 105 15.70 -18.31 -14.35
C ALA A 105 16.16 -16.98 -14.96
N SER A 106 15.25 -16.03 -15.16
CA SER A 106 15.54 -14.76 -15.84
C SER A 106 16.69 -13.98 -15.17
N GLN A 107 17.49 -13.35 -16.03
CA GLN A 107 18.57 -12.42 -15.67
C GLN A 107 18.21 -10.97 -15.99
N ALA A 108 16.92 -10.69 -16.26
CA ALA A 108 16.45 -9.36 -16.56
C ALA A 108 16.69 -8.40 -15.40
N GLN A 109 17.05 -7.16 -15.73
CA GLN A 109 17.12 -6.07 -14.75
C GLN A 109 15.74 -5.44 -14.54
N VAL A 110 14.84 -5.58 -15.52
CA VAL A 110 13.45 -5.12 -15.47
C VAL A 110 12.56 -6.23 -16.04
N LEU A 111 11.58 -6.65 -15.26
CA LEU A 111 10.53 -7.60 -15.64
C LEU A 111 9.22 -6.83 -15.75
N VAL A 112 8.54 -6.93 -16.89
CA VAL A 112 7.30 -6.21 -17.17
C VAL A 112 6.19 -7.21 -17.45
N GLY A 113 5.13 -7.21 -16.64
CA GLY A 113 3.90 -7.96 -16.93
C GLY A 113 2.90 -7.07 -17.63
N THR A 114 2.47 -7.40 -18.86
CA THR A 114 1.73 -6.46 -19.73
C THR A 114 0.20 -6.59 -19.65
N SER A 115 -0.29 -7.26 -18.62
CA SER A 115 -1.72 -7.37 -18.28
C SER A 115 -1.84 -7.58 -16.78
N LEU A 116 -3.06 -7.49 -16.25
CA LEU A 116 -3.31 -7.69 -14.83
C LEU A 116 -2.84 -9.09 -14.36
N GLU A 117 -3.10 -10.11 -15.17
CA GLU A 117 -2.70 -11.49 -14.90
C GLU A 117 -1.18 -11.65 -14.88
N LEU A 118 -0.50 -11.09 -15.89
CA LEU A 118 0.95 -11.20 -16.02
C LEU A 118 1.68 -10.35 -14.99
N ALA A 119 1.11 -9.20 -14.62
CA ALA A 119 1.58 -8.40 -13.50
C ALA A 119 1.49 -9.16 -12.18
N ALA A 120 0.43 -9.95 -11.95
CA ALA A 120 0.31 -10.81 -10.78
C ALA A 120 1.41 -11.89 -10.73
N TYR A 121 1.72 -12.52 -11.87
CA TYR A 121 2.85 -13.46 -11.95
C TYR A 121 4.19 -12.79 -11.68
N VAL A 122 4.46 -11.62 -12.26
CA VAL A 122 5.69 -10.84 -12.04
C VAL A 122 5.80 -10.37 -10.58
N SER A 123 4.70 -9.95 -9.96
CA SER A 123 4.61 -9.60 -8.55
C SER A 123 4.98 -10.79 -7.65
N ARG A 124 4.45 -11.97 -7.96
CA ARG A 124 4.62 -13.18 -7.15
C ARG A 124 6.00 -13.82 -7.28
N TRP A 125 6.48 -13.97 -8.51
CA TRP A 125 7.66 -14.79 -8.84
C TRP A 125 8.81 -14.03 -9.48
N GLY A 126 8.65 -12.75 -9.78
CA GLY A 126 9.75 -11.91 -10.23
C GLY A 126 10.89 -11.90 -9.21
N ARG A 127 12.14 -12.06 -9.67
CA ARG A 127 13.29 -12.15 -8.77
C ARG A 127 13.44 -10.86 -7.97
N PRO A 128 13.83 -10.93 -6.69
CA PRO A 128 14.03 -9.75 -5.87
C PRO A 128 14.99 -8.74 -6.52
N ARG A 129 16.05 -9.18 -7.22
CA ARG A 129 17.02 -8.25 -7.83
C ARG A 129 16.52 -7.50 -9.06
N ALA A 130 15.49 -7.99 -9.74
CA ALA A 130 14.89 -7.31 -10.87
C ALA A 130 13.91 -6.24 -10.40
N LEU A 131 13.81 -5.14 -11.16
CA LEU A 131 12.70 -4.21 -11.02
C LEU A 131 11.44 -4.86 -11.62
N ARG A 132 10.35 -4.93 -10.86
CA ARG A 132 9.09 -5.58 -11.24
C ARG A 132 8.07 -4.52 -11.59
N VAL A 133 7.62 -4.50 -12.84
CA VAL A 133 6.70 -3.49 -13.36
C VAL A 133 5.46 -4.18 -13.91
N GLY A 134 4.27 -3.67 -13.57
CA GLY A 134 3.02 -4.05 -14.23
C GLY A 134 2.66 -2.98 -15.25
N GLN A 135 2.54 -3.32 -16.53
CA GLN A 135 2.07 -2.39 -17.57
C GLN A 135 0.68 -2.83 -18.01
N LEU A 136 -0.35 -2.11 -17.59
CA LEU A 136 -1.74 -2.48 -17.79
C LEU A 136 -2.31 -1.70 -18.97
N HIS A 137 -2.83 -2.39 -19.98
CA HIS A 137 -3.42 -1.78 -21.19
C HIS A 137 -4.96 -1.86 -21.21
N GLN A 138 -5.58 -2.29 -20.12
CA GLN A 138 -7.03 -2.35 -19.92
C GLN A 138 -7.37 -1.43 -18.75
N LEU A 139 -8.47 -0.67 -18.87
CA LEU A 139 -8.95 0.19 -17.80
C LEU A 139 -9.30 -0.67 -16.58
N SER A 140 -8.73 -0.31 -15.44
CA SER A 140 -9.01 -0.96 -14.15
C SER A 140 -10.46 -0.81 -13.69
N THR A 141 -11.19 0.19 -14.22
CA THR A 141 -12.62 0.46 -13.94
C THR A 141 -13.58 -0.51 -14.61
N VAL A 142 -13.10 -1.37 -15.52
CA VAL A 142 -13.91 -2.40 -16.18
C VAL A 142 -14.25 -3.55 -15.22
N LEU A 143 -13.46 -3.73 -14.15
CA LEU A 143 -13.71 -4.75 -13.15
C LEU A 143 -14.69 -4.27 -12.07
N PRO A 144 -15.58 -5.13 -11.57
CA PRO A 144 -16.35 -4.85 -10.36
C PRO A 144 -15.42 -4.48 -9.20
N ALA A 145 -15.84 -3.54 -8.33
CA ALA A 145 -15.00 -3.01 -7.25
C ALA A 145 -14.33 -4.10 -6.38
N ALA A 146 -15.07 -5.17 -6.06
CA ALA A 146 -14.53 -6.28 -5.27
C ALA A 146 -13.42 -7.07 -5.99
N GLU A 147 -13.52 -7.23 -7.32
CA GLU A 147 -12.50 -7.89 -8.13
C GLU A 147 -11.31 -6.97 -8.36
N GLN A 148 -11.57 -5.70 -8.59
CA GLN A 148 -10.57 -4.65 -8.67
C GLN A 148 -9.70 -4.64 -7.40
N SER A 149 -10.29 -4.58 -6.20
CA SER A 149 -9.54 -4.62 -4.93
C SER A 149 -8.70 -5.89 -4.78
N ARG A 150 -9.22 -7.07 -5.15
CA ARG A 150 -8.47 -8.34 -5.10
C ARG A 150 -7.31 -8.37 -6.08
N ALA A 151 -7.53 -7.89 -7.29
CA ALA A 151 -6.51 -7.82 -8.32
C ALA A 151 -5.38 -6.89 -7.89
N TRP A 152 -5.71 -5.72 -7.35
CA TRP A 152 -4.74 -4.78 -6.80
C TRP A 152 -3.97 -5.33 -5.61
N ALA A 153 -4.61 -6.08 -4.72
CA ALA A 153 -3.92 -6.76 -3.60
C ALA A 153 -2.83 -7.71 -4.10
N GLY A 154 -3.05 -8.40 -5.23
CA GLY A 154 -2.05 -9.28 -5.85
C GLY A 154 -0.82 -8.56 -6.42
N LEU A 155 -0.88 -7.23 -6.58
CA LEU A 155 0.19 -6.43 -7.18
C LEU A 155 1.13 -5.77 -6.16
N GLY A 156 0.92 -5.97 -4.86
CA GLY A 156 1.65 -5.24 -3.79
C GLY A 156 3.17 -5.39 -3.79
N ARG A 157 3.69 -6.44 -4.46
CA ARG A 157 5.13 -6.68 -4.58
C ARG A 157 5.74 -6.06 -5.82
N LEU A 158 4.98 -5.39 -6.68
CA LEU A 158 5.54 -4.64 -7.80
C LEU A 158 6.30 -3.41 -7.31
N ASP A 159 7.28 -2.98 -8.10
CA ASP A 159 8.02 -1.75 -7.82
C ASP A 159 7.34 -0.53 -8.48
N ALA A 160 6.55 -0.75 -9.53
CA ALA A 160 5.69 0.25 -10.17
C ALA A 160 4.56 -0.41 -10.98
N VAL A 161 3.45 0.31 -11.14
CA VAL A 161 2.42 0.03 -12.15
C VAL A 161 2.43 1.15 -13.18
N VAL A 162 2.15 0.81 -14.42
CA VAL A 162 2.12 1.70 -15.57
C VAL A 162 0.78 1.51 -16.27
N VAL A 163 0.09 2.61 -16.55
CA VAL A 163 -1.19 2.65 -17.26
C VAL A 163 -1.12 3.68 -18.40
N PRO A 164 -1.89 3.54 -19.48
CA PRO A 164 -1.82 4.45 -20.61
C PRO A 164 -2.37 5.85 -20.34
N SER A 165 -3.33 5.97 -19.43
CA SER A 165 -4.06 7.21 -19.16
C SER A 165 -3.51 7.96 -17.95
N MET A 166 -3.34 9.28 -18.09
CA MET A 166 -2.99 10.17 -16.98
C MET A 166 -4.12 10.26 -15.95
N GLU A 167 -5.37 10.30 -16.41
CA GLU A 167 -6.56 10.28 -15.55
C GLU A 167 -6.60 9.01 -14.70
N GLU A 168 -6.41 7.85 -15.32
CA GLU A 168 -6.38 6.56 -14.62
C GLU A 168 -5.25 6.51 -13.59
N ALA A 169 -4.03 6.92 -13.96
CA ALA A 169 -2.91 6.94 -13.03
C ALA A 169 -3.20 7.80 -11.80
N ARG A 170 -3.84 8.97 -11.97
CA ARG A 170 -4.24 9.84 -10.85
C ARG A 170 -5.31 9.20 -9.99
N ALA A 171 -6.35 8.65 -10.60
CA ALA A 171 -7.45 8.00 -9.90
C ALA A 171 -6.97 6.83 -9.05
N VAL A 172 -6.13 5.95 -9.62
CA VAL A 172 -5.61 4.78 -8.91
C VAL A 172 -4.64 5.18 -7.80
N ASN A 173 -3.78 6.19 -8.00
CA ASN A 173 -2.92 6.69 -6.92
C ASN A 173 -3.72 7.34 -5.78
N ALA A 174 -4.83 8.03 -6.07
CA ALA A 174 -5.68 8.63 -5.06
C ALA A 174 -6.39 7.55 -4.20
N ALA A 175 -6.83 6.47 -4.83
CA ALA A 175 -7.37 5.29 -4.14
C ALA A 175 -6.28 4.57 -3.33
N GLY A 176 -5.07 4.48 -3.89
CA GLY A 176 -3.92 3.79 -3.31
C GLY A 176 -3.91 2.30 -3.65
N LEU A 177 -2.75 1.79 -4.05
CA LEU A 177 -2.54 0.36 -4.27
C LEU A 177 -1.96 -0.32 -3.03
N ALA A 178 -2.26 -1.62 -2.88
CA ALA A 178 -1.60 -2.48 -1.90
C ALA A 178 -0.07 -2.35 -2.04
N GLY A 179 0.65 -2.40 -0.92
CA GLY A 179 2.11 -2.26 -0.91
C GLY A 179 2.63 -0.84 -1.23
N GLY A 180 1.75 0.16 -1.35
CA GLY A 180 2.15 1.54 -1.68
C GLY A 180 2.79 1.65 -3.07
N VAL A 181 2.37 0.79 -4.01
CA VAL A 181 2.90 0.77 -5.38
C VAL A 181 2.44 2.02 -6.12
N ALA A 182 3.40 2.81 -6.60
CA ALA A 182 3.10 3.99 -7.40
C ALA A 182 2.62 3.61 -8.80
N VAL A 183 1.60 4.30 -9.28
CA VAL A 183 1.07 4.17 -10.65
C VAL A 183 1.56 5.34 -11.49
N TYR A 184 2.11 5.05 -12.67
CA TYR A 184 2.61 6.06 -13.60
C TYR A 184 1.84 5.99 -14.90
N ALA A 185 1.62 7.16 -15.50
CA ALA A 185 1.05 7.23 -16.83
C ALA A 185 2.15 7.08 -17.89
N HIS A 186 1.92 6.19 -18.84
CA HIS A 186 2.76 5.96 -20.01
C HIS A 186 1.84 5.66 -21.21
N PRO A 187 1.48 6.69 -21.99
CA PRO A 187 0.70 6.52 -23.21
C PRO A 187 1.33 5.49 -24.16
N ASP A 188 0.50 4.73 -24.88
CA ASP A 188 1.01 3.70 -25.78
C ASP A 188 1.90 4.30 -26.89
N CYS A 189 2.97 3.59 -27.23
CA CYS A 189 3.91 4.01 -28.26
C CYS A 189 3.31 3.85 -29.67
N VAL A 190 3.36 4.91 -30.47
CA VAL A 190 2.89 4.93 -31.85
C VAL A 190 4.04 5.32 -32.80
N PRO A 191 4.59 4.36 -33.57
CA PRO A 191 5.68 4.60 -34.50
C PRO A 191 5.37 5.65 -35.57
N ASP A 192 6.42 6.23 -36.14
CA ASP A 192 6.26 7.09 -37.30
C ASP A 192 5.78 6.28 -38.52
N PRO A 193 4.83 6.81 -39.30
CA PRO A 193 4.45 6.19 -40.55
C PRO A 193 5.64 6.23 -41.53
N ARG A 194 5.86 5.10 -42.21
CA ARG A 194 6.78 4.89 -43.33
C ARG A 194 6.17 5.28 -44.68
N ILE A 195 4.92 5.71 -44.70
CA ILE A 195 4.23 6.21 -45.89
C ILE A 195 3.95 7.70 -45.79
N ALA A 196 3.64 8.31 -46.94
CA ALA A 196 3.21 9.70 -46.99
C ALA A 196 1.91 9.91 -46.17
N PRO A 197 1.75 11.06 -45.50
CA PRO A 197 0.52 11.40 -44.80
C PRO A 197 -0.69 11.39 -45.74
N ALA A 198 -1.87 11.23 -45.16
CA ALA A 198 -3.13 11.39 -45.87
C ALA A 198 -3.21 12.77 -46.52
N ASP A 199 -3.64 12.79 -47.78
CA ASP A 199 -3.90 14.03 -48.52
C ASP A 199 -5.31 14.58 -48.26
N GLY A 200 -6.16 13.81 -47.55
CA GLY A 200 -7.52 14.20 -47.17
C GLY A 200 -8.51 14.30 -48.32
N ARG A 201 -8.16 13.80 -49.52
CA ARG A 201 -8.97 13.92 -50.76
C ARG A 201 -9.93 12.76 -50.99
N SER A 202 -9.68 11.62 -50.35
CA SER A 202 -10.59 10.47 -50.47
C SER A 202 -11.94 10.78 -49.80
N ARG A 203 -12.97 10.03 -50.18
CA ARG A 203 -14.32 10.15 -49.59
C ARG A 203 -14.58 8.99 -48.63
N ILE A 204 -13.58 8.69 -47.81
CA ILE A 204 -13.58 7.52 -46.93
C ILE A 204 -13.43 7.99 -45.48
N VAL A 205 -14.44 7.67 -44.67
CA VAL A 205 -14.32 7.61 -43.22
C VAL A 205 -13.84 6.21 -42.85
N MET A 206 -12.82 6.13 -42.00
CA MET A 206 -12.26 4.85 -41.58
C MET A 206 -12.34 4.69 -40.07
N ALA A 207 -12.68 3.49 -39.62
CA ALA A 207 -12.55 3.07 -38.23
C ALA A 207 -11.79 1.74 -38.16
N ALA A 208 -11.09 1.49 -37.06
CA ALA A 208 -10.40 0.22 -36.84
C ALA A 208 -10.46 -0.22 -35.38
N GLY A 209 -10.67 -1.52 -35.15
CA GLY A 209 -10.74 -2.09 -33.81
C GLY A 209 -11.42 -3.45 -33.77
N ARG A 210 -11.44 -4.09 -32.59
CA ARG A 210 -12.19 -5.33 -32.37
C ARG A 210 -13.69 -5.07 -32.52
N LEU A 211 -14.44 -5.95 -33.16
CA LEU A 211 -15.90 -5.84 -33.28
C LEU A 211 -16.58 -6.40 -32.02
N VAL A 212 -16.50 -5.61 -30.95
CA VAL A 212 -17.00 -5.93 -29.60
C VAL A 212 -17.84 -4.76 -29.08
N PRO A 213 -18.82 -5.01 -28.18
CA PRO A 213 -19.80 -4.01 -27.79
C PRO A 213 -19.21 -2.69 -27.30
N GLU A 214 -18.06 -2.72 -26.61
CA GLU A 214 -17.42 -1.50 -26.10
C GLU A 214 -16.93 -0.56 -27.21
N LYS A 215 -16.72 -1.06 -28.44
CA LYS A 215 -16.32 -0.22 -29.59
C LYS A 215 -17.48 0.54 -30.20
N ARG A 216 -18.73 0.12 -29.94
CA ARG A 216 -19.96 0.76 -30.40
C ARG A 216 -19.96 1.09 -31.89
N PHE A 217 -19.56 0.12 -32.71
CA PHE A 217 -19.63 0.29 -34.16
C PHE A 217 -21.08 0.32 -34.67
N ASP A 218 -22.05 -0.15 -33.87
CA ASP A 218 -23.48 0.06 -34.07
C ASP A 218 -23.82 1.55 -34.18
N LEU A 219 -23.34 2.37 -33.23
CA LEU A 219 -23.55 3.81 -33.20
C LEU A 219 -22.90 4.48 -34.42
N LEU A 220 -21.71 4.03 -34.81
CA LEU A 220 -21.02 4.54 -35.99
C LEU A 220 -21.84 4.28 -37.27
N VAL A 221 -22.41 3.09 -37.42
CA VAL A 221 -23.25 2.72 -38.56
C VAL A 221 -24.54 3.56 -38.57
N GLN A 222 -25.17 3.78 -37.42
CA GLN A 222 -26.36 4.63 -37.28
C GLN A 222 -26.07 6.09 -37.65
N ALA A 223 -24.99 6.67 -37.13
CA ALA A 223 -24.52 8.01 -37.50
C ALA A 223 -24.25 8.11 -39.02
N PHE A 224 -23.60 7.09 -39.59
CA PHE A 224 -23.26 7.09 -41.00
C PHE A 224 -24.48 7.01 -41.94
N ALA A 225 -25.62 6.48 -41.46
CA ALA A 225 -26.88 6.55 -42.21
C ALA A 225 -27.29 7.99 -42.53
N GLN A 226 -27.07 8.91 -41.58
CA GLN A 226 -27.36 10.33 -41.76
C GLN A 226 -26.35 10.99 -42.71
N VAL A 227 -25.08 10.61 -42.57
CA VAL A 227 -24.02 11.06 -43.49
C VAL A 227 -24.36 10.69 -44.93
N VAL A 228 -24.78 9.46 -45.20
CA VAL A 228 -25.15 8.99 -46.55
C VAL A 228 -26.34 9.75 -47.13
N ARG A 229 -27.33 10.13 -46.30
CA ARG A 229 -28.48 10.93 -46.76
C ARG A 229 -28.06 12.32 -47.27
N ALA A 230 -27.09 12.94 -46.61
CA ALA A 230 -26.58 14.26 -47.02
C ALA A 230 -25.49 14.16 -48.10
N ARG A 231 -24.63 13.14 -48.01
CA ARG A 231 -23.39 12.96 -48.78
C ARG A 231 -23.25 11.50 -49.23
N PRO A 232 -24.05 11.05 -50.21
CA PRO A 232 -24.07 9.65 -50.68
C PRO A 232 -22.77 9.23 -51.38
N ASP A 233 -21.90 10.18 -51.70
CA ASP A 233 -20.58 9.96 -52.29
C ASP A 233 -19.51 9.48 -51.31
N TRP A 234 -19.82 9.43 -50.00
CA TRP A 234 -18.92 8.98 -48.95
C TRP A 234 -19.13 7.53 -48.55
N GLN A 235 -18.04 6.90 -48.12
CA GLN A 235 -18.01 5.51 -47.66
C GLN A 235 -17.42 5.40 -46.26
N LEU A 236 -17.93 4.46 -45.49
CA LEU A 236 -17.38 4.04 -44.19
C LEU A 236 -16.70 2.68 -44.36
N ARG A 237 -15.46 2.58 -43.89
CA ARG A 237 -14.71 1.31 -43.82
C ARG A 237 -14.34 1.00 -42.38
N ILE A 238 -14.86 -0.09 -41.85
CA ILE A 238 -14.57 -0.57 -40.49
C ILE A 238 -13.63 -1.77 -40.61
N TYR A 239 -12.39 -1.64 -40.15
CA TYR A 239 -11.39 -2.71 -40.17
C TYR A 239 -11.36 -3.45 -38.83
N GLY A 240 -11.70 -4.73 -38.84
CA GLY A 240 -11.69 -5.52 -37.62
C GLY A 240 -12.38 -6.87 -37.71
N THR A 241 -12.23 -7.66 -36.65
CA THR A 241 -12.99 -8.90 -36.46
C THR A 241 -13.51 -8.97 -35.02
N GLY A 242 -14.56 -9.75 -34.81
CA GLY A 242 -15.15 -9.92 -33.48
C GLY A 242 -16.58 -10.48 -33.53
N PRO A 243 -17.14 -10.80 -32.36
CA PRO A 243 -18.46 -11.41 -32.23
C PRO A 243 -19.60 -10.57 -32.83
N GLU A 244 -19.46 -9.24 -32.88
CA GLU A 244 -20.51 -8.35 -33.39
C GLU A 244 -20.62 -8.30 -34.91
N TYR A 245 -19.72 -8.95 -35.66
CA TYR A 245 -19.72 -8.89 -37.13
C TYR A 245 -21.10 -9.19 -37.74
N GLY A 246 -21.78 -10.23 -37.23
CA GLY A 246 -23.11 -10.61 -37.71
C GLY A 246 -24.18 -9.56 -37.42
N GLN A 247 -24.15 -8.96 -36.23
CA GLN A 247 -25.09 -7.91 -35.82
C GLN A 247 -24.88 -6.62 -36.62
N LEU A 248 -23.61 -6.20 -36.79
CA LEU A 248 -23.26 -5.03 -37.60
C LEU A 248 -23.67 -5.22 -39.07
N ARG A 249 -23.47 -6.42 -39.62
CA ARG A 249 -23.91 -6.73 -40.99
C ARG A 249 -25.42 -6.65 -41.14
N ALA A 250 -26.17 -7.13 -40.15
CA ALA A 250 -27.63 -7.04 -40.14
C ALA A 250 -28.09 -5.57 -40.07
N LEU A 251 -27.47 -4.77 -39.21
CA LEU A 251 -27.76 -3.33 -39.08
C LEU A 251 -27.46 -2.55 -40.38
N VAL A 252 -26.35 -2.86 -41.06
CA VAL A 252 -26.03 -2.27 -42.38
C VAL A 252 -27.11 -2.59 -43.41
N ALA A 253 -27.67 -3.80 -43.39
CA ALA A 253 -28.75 -4.20 -44.28
C ALA A 253 -30.07 -3.53 -43.91
N GLU A 254 -30.41 -3.46 -42.62
CA GLU A 254 -31.62 -2.82 -42.10
C GLU A 254 -31.68 -1.33 -42.45
N LEU A 255 -30.53 -0.65 -42.46
CA LEU A 255 -30.43 0.78 -42.79
C LEU A 255 -30.17 1.07 -44.28
N ASP A 256 -30.21 0.05 -45.16
CA ASP A 256 -29.94 0.15 -46.60
C ASP A 256 -28.55 0.75 -46.95
N LEU A 257 -27.52 0.45 -46.15
CA LEU A 257 -26.18 1.03 -46.28
C LEU A 257 -25.17 0.13 -47.02
N TYR A 258 -25.62 -0.92 -47.70
CA TYR A 258 -24.76 -1.96 -48.29
C TYR A 258 -23.76 -1.46 -49.36
N ASN A 259 -24.00 -0.30 -49.97
CA ASN A 259 -23.07 0.34 -50.92
C ASN A 259 -22.15 1.40 -50.28
N HIS A 260 -22.35 1.70 -49.00
CA HIS A 260 -21.72 2.81 -48.30
C HIS A 260 -20.88 2.35 -47.10
N VAL A 261 -21.30 1.29 -46.39
CA VAL A 261 -20.60 0.77 -45.21
C VAL A 261 -19.99 -0.58 -45.52
N PHE A 262 -18.67 -0.68 -45.36
CA PHE A 262 -17.90 -1.90 -45.63
C PHE A 262 -17.26 -2.41 -44.33
N LEU A 263 -17.68 -3.61 -43.91
CA LEU A 263 -17.03 -4.36 -42.84
C LEU A 263 -15.82 -5.10 -43.42
N MET A 264 -14.65 -4.54 -43.19
CA MET A 264 -13.38 -5.05 -43.67
C MET A 264 -12.79 -6.03 -42.67
N MET A 265 -12.14 -7.07 -43.17
CA MET A 265 -11.35 -7.97 -42.32
C MET A 265 -10.18 -7.24 -41.67
N GLU A 266 -9.58 -7.90 -40.67
CA GLU A 266 -8.38 -7.41 -40.02
C GLU A 266 -7.25 -7.13 -41.01
N GLU A 267 -6.63 -5.95 -40.88
CA GLU A 267 -5.55 -5.48 -41.74
C GLU A 267 -4.26 -5.32 -40.91
N PRO A 268 -3.23 -6.15 -41.14
CA PRO A 268 -1.97 -6.03 -40.43
C PRO A 268 -1.26 -4.68 -40.65
N ARG A 269 -1.47 -4.06 -41.82
CA ARG A 269 -0.85 -2.77 -42.21
C ARG A 269 -1.88 -1.64 -42.26
N LEU A 270 -2.49 -1.33 -41.11
CA LEU A 270 -3.48 -0.24 -40.98
C LEU A 270 -2.95 1.10 -41.46
N GLU A 271 -1.65 1.37 -41.30
CA GLU A 271 -0.97 2.58 -41.76
C GLU A 271 -1.37 2.97 -43.20
N ALA A 272 -1.27 2.04 -44.16
CA ALA A 272 -1.61 2.28 -45.56
C ALA A 272 -3.10 2.56 -45.78
N ARG A 273 -3.96 2.05 -44.91
CA ARG A 273 -5.40 2.30 -44.97
C ARG A 273 -5.75 3.64 -44.37
N TRP A 274 -5.10 4.02 -43.27
CA TRP A 274 -5.21 5.34 -42.68
C TRP A 274 -4.82 6.40 -43.70
N ALA A 275 -3.62 6.34 -44.28
CA ALA A 275 -3.18 7.34 -45.27
C ALA A 275 -4.08 7.44 -46.52
N ALA A 276 -4.87 6.41 -46.84
CA ALA A 276 -5.82 6.41 -47.94
C ALA A 276 -7.22 6.95 -47.55
N ALA A 277 -7.50 7.16 -46.27
CA ALA A 277 -8.76 7.70 -45.76
C ALA A 277 -8.67 9.22 -45.51
N ALA A 278 -9.82 9.86 -45.34
CA ALA A 278 -9.91 11.31 -45.13
C ALA A 278 -10.26 11.70 -43.69
N ILE A 279 -11.00 10.83 -42.97
CA ILE A 279 -11.41 11.05 -41.58
C ILE A 279 -11.29 9.72 -40.83
N ALA A 280 -10.80 9.77 -39.59
CA ALA A 280 -10.80 8.62 -38.69
C ALA A 280 -11.95 8.74 -37.68
N ALA A 281 -12.64 7.64 -37.41
CA ALA A 281 -13.78 7.58 -36.51
C ALA A 281 -13.54 6.58 -35.36
N GLY A 282 -13.91 6.96 -34.13
CA GLY A 282 -13.91 6.09 -32.96
C GLY A 282 -15.11 6.32 -32.05
N THR A 283 -16.03 5.36 -31.98
CA THR A 283 -17.31 5.52 -31.27
C THR A 283 -17.37 4.84 -29.91
N SER A 284 -16.23 4.39 -29.38
CA SER A 284 -16.19 3.53 -28.18
C SER A 284 -16.84 4.16 -26.96
N ASP A 285 -17.48 3.35 -26.11
CA ASP A 285 -18.06 3.82 -24.84
C ASP A 285 -17.04 3.87 -23.69
N ARG A 286 -15.88 3.22 -23.87
CA ARG A 286 -14.72 3.23 -22.97
C ARG A 286 -13.45 2.84 -23.72
N GLU A 287 -12.31 3.45 -23.37
CA GLU A 287 -11.01 3.16 -23.99
C GLU A 287 -9.87 3.38 -23.01
N SER A 288 -8.85 2.52 -23.02
CA SER A 288 -7.65 2.73 -22.20
C SER A 288 -6.72 3.81 -22.77
N PHE A 289 -6.63 3.91 -24.11
CA PHE A 289 -5.79 4.93 -24.78
C PHE A 289 -6.39 5.42 -26.11
N GLY A 290 -6.85 4.51 -26.96
CA GLY A 290 -7.22 4.85 -28.34
C GLY A 290 -6.05 4.74 -29.32
N LEU A 291 -5.29 3.64 -29.26
CA LEU A 291 -4.13 3.39 -30.12
C LEU A 291 -4.43 3.59 -31.62
N ALA A 292 -5.57 3.09 -32.10
CA ALA A 292 -5.99 3.24 -33.50
C ALA A 292 -6.23 4.70 -33.90
N LEU A 293 -6.74 5.53 -32.98
CA LEU A 293 -6.93 6.96 -33.21
C LEU A 293 -5.58 7.67 -33.29
N ALA A 294 -4.66 7.36 -32.37
CA ALA A 294 -3.32 7.93 -32.38
C ALA A 294 -2.52 7.50 -33.65
N GLU A 295 -2.71 6.27 -34.15
CA GLU A 295 -2.19 5.80 -35.44
C GLU A 295 -2.79 6.59 -36.63
N ALA A 296 -4.08 6.92 -36.60
CA ALA A 296 -4.70 7.73 -37.63
C ALA A 296 -4.20 9.18 -37.61
N MET A 297 -4.10 9.77 -36.42
CA MET A 297 -3.52 11.11 -36.21
C MET A 297 -2.08 11.17 -36.74
N ARG A 298 -1.27 10.13 -36.47
CA ARG A 298 0.08 9.97 -37.04
C ARG A 298 0.13 10.07 -38.55
N CYS A 299 -0.87 9.50 -39.22
CA CYS A 299 -1.02 9.53 -40.67
C CYS A 299 -1.62 10.85 -41.18
N GLY A 300 -1.95 11.83 -40.33
CA GLY A 300 -2.48 13.13 -40.74
C GLY A 300 -3.99 13.20 -40.87
N LEU A 301 -4.73 12.25 -40.31
CA LEU A 301 -6.19 12.28 -40.36
C LEU A 301 -6.73 13.08 -39.17
N PRO A 302 -7.71 13.96 -39.38
CA PRO A 302 -8.53 14.44 -38.28
C PRO A 302 -9.37 13.28 -37.73
N VAL A 303 -9.53 13.28 -36.42
CA VAL A 303 -10.30 12.28 -35.69
C VAL A 303 -11.67 12.83 -35.29
N VAL A 304 -12.72 12.06 -35.47
CA VAL A 304 -14.01 12.22 -34.78
C VAL A 304 -14.14 11.07 -33.80
N ALA A 305 -14.23 11.38 -32.51
CA ALA A 305 -14.34 10.37 -31.47
C ALA A 305 -15.38 10.72 -30.40
N THR A 306 -15.92 9.71 -29.74
CA THR A 306 -16.70 9.90 -28.52
C THR A 306 -15.79 10.36 -27.37
N ALA A 307 -16.30 11.24 -26.52
CA ALA A 307 -15.67 11.69 -25.29
C ALA A 307 -15.87 10.66 -24.17
N CYS A 308 -15.54 9.40 -24.44
CA CYS A 308 -15.65 8.34 -23.46
C CYS A 308 -14.53 8.42 -22.41
N PRO A 309 -14.75 7.90 -21.19
CA PRO A 309 -13.73 7.85 -20.16
C PRO A 309 -12.46 7.13 -20.62
N GLY A 310 -11.30 7.70 -20.24
CA GLY A 310 -9.97 7.19 -20.53
C GLY A 310 -9.33 7.85 -21.76
N GLY A 311 -9.02 7.06 -22.80
CA GLY A 311 -8.08 7.42 -23.85
C GLY A 311 -8.42 8.61 -24.77
N PRO A 312 -9.59 8.62 -25.46
CA PRO A 312 -9.90 9.60 -26.49
C PRO A 312 -9.82 11.07 -26.05
N GLY A 313 -10.26 11.39 -24.83
CA GLY A 313 -10.19 12.75 -24.28
C GLY A 313 -8.77 13.22 -23.95
N GLU A 314 -7.81 12.31 -23.81
CA GLU A 314 -6.40 12.64 -23.56
C GLU A 314 -5.59 12.84 -24.86
N ILE A 315 -6.05 12.26 -25.97
CA ILE A 315 -5.38 12.36 -27.28
C ILE A 315 -6.04 13.38 -28.22
N VAL A 316 -7.37 13.53 -28.15
CA VAL A 316 -8.13 14.48 -28.97
C VAL A 316 -8.51 15.70 -28.15
N ARG A 317 -8.14 16.88 -28.65
CA ARG A 317 -8.60 18.18 -28.17
C ARG A 317 -9.62 18.73 -29.15
N HIS A 318 -10.87 18.84 -28.68
CA HIS A 318 -12.02 19.29 -29.47
C HIS A 318 -11.72 20.62 -30.20
N GLU A 319 -12.00 20.66 -31.50
CA GLU A 319 -11.72 21.76 -32.44
C GLU A 319 -10.25 22.16 -32.64
N VAL A 320 -9.30 21.45 -32.01
CA VAL A 320 -7.87 21.73 -32.17
C VAL A 320 -7.21 20.68 -33.07
N ASN A 321 -7.44 19.40 -32.78
CA ASN A 321 -6.81 18.29 -33.52
C ASN A 321 -7.80 17.17 -33.89
N GLY A 322 -9.08 17.40 -33.65
CA GLY A 322 -10.18 16.50 -33.93
C GLY A 322 -11.46 17.02 -33.29
N LEU A 323 -12.53 16.23 -33.40
CA LEU A 323 -13.83 16.53 -32.83
C LEU A 323 -14.20 15.44 -31.82
N LEU A 324 -14.64 15.89 -30.65
CA LEU A 324 -15.19 15.05 -29.60
C LEU A 324 -16.71 15.22 -29.52
N THR A 325 -17.44 14.11 -29.38
CA THR A 325 -18.90 14.08 -29.22
C THR A 325 -19.31 13.34 -27.95
N PRO A 326 -20.52 13.53 -27.42
CA PRO A 326 -21.02 12.70 -26.33
C PRO A 326 -21.02 11.21 -26.70
N VAL A 327 -20.86 10.34 -25.70
CA VAL A 327 -21.16 8.91 -25.84
C VAL A 327 -22.65 8.72 -26.10
N ASP A 328 -23.01 7.67 -26.85
CA ASP A 328 -24.40 7.28 -27.13
C ASP A 328 -25.25 8.28 -27.92
N ASP A 329 -24.60 9.27 -28.55
CA ASP A 329 -25.26 10.30 -29.38
C ASP A 329 -24.86 10.16 -30.86
N ALA A 330 -25.65 9.39 -31.62
CA ALA A 330 -25.43 9.18 -33.04
C ALA A 330 -25.64 10.46 -33.87
N ASP A 331 -26.53 11.36 -33.44
CA ASP A 331 -26.84 12.60 -34.15
C ASP A 331 -25.67 13.58 -34.05
N ALA A 332 -25.12 13.76 -32.85
CA ALA A 332 -23.93 14.56 -32.64
C ALA A 332 -22.72 13.98 -33.39
N PHE A 333 -22.57 12.65 -33.42
CA PHE A 333 -21.50 11.99 -34.17
C PHE A 333 -21.64 12.21 -35.68
N ALA A 334 -22.85 12.08 -36.23
CA ALA A 334 -23.13 12.38 -37.63
C ALA A 334 -22.84 13.83 -37.99
N ALA A 335 -23.28 14.79 -37.15
CA ALA A 335 -23.01 16.21 -37.34
C ALA A 335 -21.50 16.53 -37.36
N ALA A 336 -20.73 15.91 -36.46
CA ALA A 336 -19.27 16.07 -36.44
C ALA A 336 -18.59 15.50 -37.69
N LEU A 337 -19.03 14.34 -38.18
CA LEU A 337 -18.56 13.78 -39.46
C LEU A 337 -18.90 14.71 -40.63
N LEU A 338 -20.15 15.17 -40.73
CA LEU A 338 -20.60 16.05 -41.81
C LEU A 338 -19.82 17.35 -41.84
N ARG A 339 -19.54 17.96 -40.68
CA ARG A 339 -18.68 19.14 -40.60
C ARG A 339 -17.33 18.95 -41.29
N LEU A 340 -16.64 17.84 -41.00
CA LEU A 340 -15.33 17.57 -41.62
C LEU A 340 -15.45 17.14 -43.08
N ILE A 341 -16.57 16.53 -43.49
CA ILE A 341 -16.86 16.16 -44.87
C ILE A 341 -17.09 17.40 -45.74
N GLU A 342 -17.75 18.42 -45.20
CA GLU A 342 -18.16 19.63 -45.91
C GLU A 342 -17.11 20.73 -45.85
N ASP A 343 -16.38 20.85 -44.75
CA ASP A 343 -15.31 21.85 -44.55
C ASP A 343 -13.92 21.23 -44.77
N GLU A 344 -13.47 21.22 -46.03
CA GLU A 344 -12.13 20.75 -46.40
C GLU A 344 -11.00 21.53 -45.70
N PRO A 345 -11.01 22.88 -45.66
CA PRO A 345 -10.01 23.64 -44.90
C PRO A 345 -9.91 23.22 -43.43
N ALA A 346 -11.03 23.04 -42.74
CA ALA A 346 -11.03 22.58 -41.36
C ALA A 346 -10.51 21.14 -41.25
N ARG A 347 -10.93 20.23 -42.14
CA ARG A 347 -10.45 18.84 -42.21
C ARG A 347 -8.92 18.79 -42.33
N THR A 348 -8.35 19.57 -43.25
CA THR A 348 -6.89 19.64 -43.47
C THR A 348 -6.17 20.25 -42.27
N ALA A 349 -6.68 21.35 -41.71
CA ALA A 349 -6.06 22.01 -40.56
C ALA A 349 -6.04 21.10 -39.31
N LEU A 350 -7.16 20.46 -38.99
CA LEU A 350 -7.26 19.53 -37.87
C LEU A 350 -6.39 18.30 -38.08
N GLY A 351 -6.32 17.74 -39.29
CA GLY A 351 -5.45 16.60 -39.61
C GLY A 351 -3.95 16.93 -39.50
N ALA A 352 -3.55 18.12 -39.94
CA ALA A 352 -2.18 18.60 -39.77
C ALA A 352 -1.82 18.75 -38.28
N ARG A 353 -2.74 19.32 -37.48
CA ARG A 353 -2.54 19.47 -36.05
C ARG A 353 -2.54 18.13 -35.31
N ALA A 354 -3.42 17.20 -35.68
CA ALA A 354 -3.44 15.83 -35.19
C ALA A 354 -2.08 15.15 -35.35
N ARG A 355 -1.48 15.29 -36.54
CA ARG A 355 -0.16 14.75 -36.83
C ARG A 355 0.95 15.37 -36.01
N GLU A 356 0.89 16.67 -35.77
CA GLU A 356 1.85 17.36 -34.90
C GLU A 356 1.72 16.87 -33.45
N ASP A 357 0.51 16.92 -32.88
CA ASP A 357 0.25 16.58 -31.49
C ASP A 357 0.57 15.14 -31.17
N ALA A 358 0.24 14.22 -32.07
CA ALA A 358 0.52 12.81 -31.86
C ALA A 358 2.02 12.57 -31.64
N ARG A 359 2.95 13.51 -31.97
CA ARG A 359 4.43 13.30 -31.95
C ARG A 359 4.88 12.99 -30.53
N ALA A 360 4.10 13.48 -29.57
CA ALA A 360 4.21 13.15 -28.16
C ALA A 360 4.14 11.63 -27.84
N TYR A 361 3.58 10.80 -28.72
CA TYR A 361 3.47 9.34 -28.56
C TYR A 361 4.49 8.56 -29.41
N GLY A 362 5.42 9.26 -30.08
CA GLY A 362 6.45 8.63 -30.91
C GLY A 362 7.44 7.77 -30.12
N PRO A 363 8.25 6.94 -30.81
CA PRO A 363 9.17 5.99 -30.18
C PRO A 363 10.12 6.60 -29.14
N GLU A 364 10.82 7.66 -29.51
CA GLU A 364 11.88 8.26 -28.68
C GLU A 364 11.34 8.84 -27.36
N LEU A 365 10.23 9.59 -27.43
CA LEU A 365 9.56 10.12 -26.25
C LEU A 365 8.93 9.01 -25.39
N SER A 366 8.36 7.99 -26.03
CA SER A 366 7.79 6.83 -25.33
C SER A 366 8.86 6.04 -24.57
N ALA A 367 10.01 5.77 -25.19
CA ALA A 367 11.14 5.13 -24.53
C ALA A 367 11.67 5.97 -23.37
N GLY A 368 11.90 7.27 -23.57
CA GLY A 368 12.37 8.18 -22.52
C GLY A 368 11.42 8.28 -21.32
N ARG A 369 10.11 8.30 -21.55
CA ARG A 369 9.10 8.24 -20.46
C ARG A 369 9.16 6.93 -19.70
N PHE A 370 9.30 5.80 -20.40
CA PHE A 370 9.40 4.50 -19.74
C PHE A 370 10.68 4.37 -18.90
N GLU A 371 11.81 4.86 -19.41
CA GLU A 371 13.07 4.95 -18.66
C GLU A 371 12.95 5.85 -17.42
N GLN A 372 12.20 6.96 -17.53
CA GLN A 372 11.91 7.82 -16.39
C GLN A 372 11.08 7.07 -15.32
N VAL A 373 10.07 6.30 -15.72
CA VAL A 373 9.31 5.44 -14.80
C VAL A 373 10.23 4.44 -14.10
N ILE A 374 11.12 3.76 -14.84
CA ILE A 374 12.11 2.84 -14.26
C ILE A 374 12.99 3.55 -13.23
N ARG A 375 13.45 4.77 -13.53
CA ARG A 375 14.29 5.57 -12.63
C ARG A 375 13.54 5.93 -11.35
N MET A 376 12.30 6.39 -11.46
CA MET A 376 11.44 6.72 -10.33
C MET A 376 11.18 5.49 -9.46
N ALA A 377 10.74 4.38 -10.07
CA ALA A 377 10.50 3.11 -9.38
C ALA A 377 11.73 2.61 -8.61
N ARG A 378 12.92 2.69 -9.21
CA ARG A 378 14.19 2.35 -8.52
C ARG A 378 14.48 3.26 -7.33
N ARG A 379 14.25 4.56 -7.47
CA ARG A 379 14.45 5.53 -6.39
C ARG A 379 13.50 5.22 -5.23
N THR A 380 12.20 5.13 -5.51
CA THR A 380 11.21 4.80 -4.48
C THR A 380 11.59 3.48 -3.81
N ARG A 381 12.02 2.47 -4.59
CA ARG A 381 12.40 1.15 -4.06
C ARG A 381 13.56 1.24 -3.07
N ARG A 382 14.57 2.05 -3.36
CA ARG A 382 15.71 2.30 -2.46
C ARG A 382 15.31 3.05 -1.19
N GLU A 383 14.32 3.93 -1.30
CA GLU A 383 13.84 4.75 -0.18
C GLU A 383 12.92 3.96 0.77
N SER A 384 12.28 2.87 0.32
CA SER A 384 11.49 1.97 1.18
C SER A 384 12.35 1.14 2.14
N ARG A 385 12.06 1.23 3.45
CA ARG A 385 12.77 0.49 4.52
C ARG A 385 12.08 -0.83 4.89
N PRO A 386 12.84 -1.89 5.23
CA PRO A 386 12.28 -3.09 5.87
C PRO A 386 11.56 -2.75 7.18
N ALA A 387 10.47 -3.46 7.51
CA ALA A 387 9.67 -3.20 8.73
C ALA A 387 10.50 -3.18 10.04
N ALA A 388 11.57 -3.98 10.12
CA ALA A 388 12.47 -4.03 11.28
C ALA A 388 13.41 -2.80 11.42
N GLU A 389 13.53 -1.99 10.37
CA GLU A 389 14.33 -0.76 10.35
C GLU A 389 13.45 0.50 10.49
N VAL A 390 12.14 0.33 10.60
CA VAL A 390 11.20 1.43 10.80
C VAL A 390 11.35 1.95 12.23
N ALA A 391 11.64 3.25 12.34
CA ALA A 391 11.61 3.96 13.61
C ALA A 391 10.20 4.52 13.85
N VAL A 392 9.66 4.29 15.04
CA VAL A 392 8.37 4.85 15.47
C VAL A 392 8.64 5.90 16.53
N SER A 393 8.27 7.14 16.24
CA SER A 393 8.33 8.24 17.20
C SER A 393 7.06 8.26 18.06
N CYS A 394 7.21 8.61 19.32
CA CYS A 394 6.14 8.63 20.32
C CYS A 394 6.06 10.01 20.95
N ALA A 395 4.86 10.48 21.24
CA ALA A 395 4.64 11.65 22.09
C ALA A 395 3.54 11.34 23.12
N VAL A 396 3.82 11.59 24.39
CA VAL A 396 2.87 11.42 25.50
C VAL A 396 2.25 12.78 25.81
N ALA A 397 0.94 12.89 25.65
CA ALA A 397 0.18 14.09 26.02
C ALA A 397 -0.13 14.13 27.53
N PRO A 398 -0.42 15.31 28.12
CA PRO A 398 -0.73 15.45 29.55
C PRO A 398 -1.95 14.65 30.03
N ASP A 399 -2.86 14.30 29.11
CA ASP A 399 -4.01 13.45 29.37
C ASP A 399 -3.68 11.94 29.23
N GLY A 400 -2.40 11.60 29.02
CA GLY A 400 -1.90 10.22 28.92
C GLY A 400 -2.09 9.58 27.56
N LEU A 401 -2.68 10.27 26.59
CA LEU A 401 -2.78 9.77 25.22
C LEU A 401 -1.38 9.69 24.60
N ILE A 402 -1.00 8.52 24.11
CA ILE A 402 0.29 8.33 23.42
C ILE A 402 0.04 8.34 21.91
N THR A 403 0.61 9.33 21.22
CA THR A 403 0.63 9.34 19.76
C THR A 403 1.86 8.58 19.25
N LEU A 404 1.66 7.63 18.34
CA LEU A 404 2.71 6.87 17.68
C LEU A 404 2.75 7.27 16.20
N LEU A 405 3.89 7.74 15.72
CA LEU A 405 4.10 8.24 14.36
C LEU A 405 5.25 7.49 13.68
N LEU A 406 5.09 7.18 12.40
CA LEU A 406 6.13 6.53 11.59
C LEU A 406 6.15 7.09 10.17
N ASP A 407 7.36 7.14 9.61
CA ASP A 407 7.64 7.64 8.27
C ASP A 407 8.24 6.54 7.38
N GLY A 408 8.00 6.64 6.07
CA GLY A 408 8.71 5.82 5.07
C GLY A 408 8.28 4.35 5.01
N VAL A 409 7.09 4.03 5.52
CA VAL A 409 6.51 2.68 5.44
C VAL A 409 5.61 2.55 4.22
N ARG A 410 5.86 1.48 3.46
CA ARG A 410 5.01 1.05 2.36
C ARG A 410 4.00 0.01 2.85
N GLY A 411 2.73 0.18 2.52
CA GLY A 411 1.66 -0.76 2.80
C GLY A 411 0.32 -0.27 2.26
N GLY A 412 -0.63 -1.19 2.06
CA GLY A 412 -2.01 -0.82 1.70
C GLY A 412 -2.69 -0.12 2.88
N ARG A 413 -3.52 0.90 2.60
CA ARG A 413 -4.18 1.76 3.61
C ARG A 413 -4.96 0.96 4.67
N ASP A 414 -5.46 -0.23 4.33
CA ASP A 414 -6.38 -0.99 5.18
C ASP A 414 -5.70 -2.09 6.03
N ASP A 415 -4.44 -2.44 5.76
CA ASP A 415 -3.75 -3.56 6.43
C ASP A 415 -2.64 -3.12 7.40
N LEU A 416 -2.24 -1.85 7.36
CA LEU A 416 -1.18 -1.28 8.18
C LEU A 416 -1.64 -1.10 9.63
N GLN A 417 -0.96 -1.78 10.56
CA GLN A 417 -1.30 -1.71 11.97
C GLN A 417 -0.08 -1.94 12.87
N LEU A 418 -0.11 -1.33 14.05
CA LEU A 418 0.79 -1.68 15.15
C LEU A 418 0.17 -2.81 15.97
N VAL A 419 0.96 -3.85 16.21
CA VAL A 419 0.57 -5.04 16.98
C VAL A 419 1.35 -5.05 18.28
N LEU A 420 0.65 -4.77 19.38
CA LEU A 420 1.21 -4.73 20.72
C LEU A 420 1.03 -6.12 21.37
N ARG A 421 2.16 -6.72 21.76
CA ARG A 421 2.20 -8.05 22.38
C ARG A 421 2.69 -7.97 23.82
N ARG A 422 1.86 -8.41 24.77
CA ARG A 422 2.25 -8.45 26.19
C ARG A 422 3.33 -9.51 26.43
N ARG A 423 4.39 -9.14 27.11
CA ARG A 423 5.39 -10.10 27.62
C ARG A 423 4.77 -10.94 28.72
N LYS A 424 5.04 -12.25 28.72
CA LYS A 424 4.44 -13.22 29.65
C LYS A 424 2.91 -13.21 29.61
N ALA A 425 2.33 -13.05 28.42
CA ALA A 425 0.89 -13.09 28.20
C ALA A 425 0.25 -14.36 28.77
N ARG A 426 -0.96 -14.23 29.33
CA ARG A 426 -1.74 -15.37 29.82
C ARG A 426 -2.19 -16.23 28.65
N ARG A 427 -2.41 -17.53 28.88
CA ARG A 427 -2.88 -18.45 27.84
C ARG A 427 -4.23 -17.95 27.30
N GLY A 428 -4.29 -17.64 26.00
CA GLY A 428 -5.48 -17.12 25.33
C GLY A 428 -5.57 -15.59 25.22
N GLU A 429 -4.64 -14.84 25.82
CA GLU A 429 -4.57 -13.38 25.68
C GLU A 429 -4.17 -12.98 24.25
N ARG A 430 -4.99 -12.14 23.62
CA ARG A 430 -4.78 -11.70 22.23
C ARG A 430 -3.93 -10.43 22.19
N PRO A 431 -3.11 -10.24 21.14
CA PRO A 431 -2.42 -8.98 20.93
C PRO A 431 -3.41 -7.85 20.64
N VAL A 432 -3.05 -6.64 21.06
CA VAL A 432 -3.80 -5.42 20.74
C VAL A 432 -3.34 -4.95 19.36
N ARG A 433 -4.30 -4.64 18.49
CA ARG A 433 -4.06 -4.21 17.11
C ARG A 433 -4.58 -2.79 16.95
N LEU A 434 -3.69 -1.87 16.59
CA LEU A 434 -4.00 -0.46 16.42
C LEU A 434 -3.84 -0.10 14.93
N PRO A 435 -4.93 0.25 14.22
CA PRO A 435 -4.85 0.63 12.82
C PRO A 435 -4.06 1.94 12.68
N LEU A 436 -3.29 2.03 11.60
CA LEU A 436 -2.50 3.21 11.26
C LEU A 436 -3.26 4.08 10.25
N VAL A 437 -3.47 5.35 10.57
CA VAL A 437 -4.12 6.32 9.69
C VAL A 437 -3.09 7.27 9.05
N PRO A 438 -3.27 7.70 7.79
CA PRO A 438 -2.42 8.73 7.20
C PRO A 438 -2.44 10.02 8.02
N SER A 439 -1.28 10.64 8.23
CA SER A 439 -1.20 11.95 8.88
C SER A 439 -1.67 13.06 7.93
N GLU A 440 -2.45 14.01 8.44
CA GLU A 440 -2.97 15.17 7.68
C GLU A 440 -1.87 16.17 7.27
N GLU A 441 -0.63 16.04 7.77
CA GLU A 441 0.45 17.02 7.59
C GLU A 441 1.10 17.04 6.19
N GLY A 442 0.50 16.41 5.17
CA GLY A 442 0.98 16.48 3.78
C GLY A 442 2.31 15.79 3.51
N VAL A 443 2.86 15.03 4.47
CA VAL A 443 4.09 14.23 4.30
C VAL A 443 3.71 12.87 3.71
N PRO A 444 4.17 12.52 2.48
CA PRO A 444 3.89 11.21 1.89
C PRO A 444 4.44 10.08 2.75
N HIS A 445 3.67 8.99 2.90
CA HIS A 445 4.05 7.80 3.67
C HIS A 445 4.27 8.02 5.16
N ARG A 446 3.61 9.02 5.74
CA ARG A 446 3.55 9.25 7.19
C ARG A 446 2.23 8.73 7.76
N TYR A 447 2.32 7.88 8.77
CA TYR A 447 1.17 7.27 9.41
C TYR A 447 1.22 7.44 10.93
N GLY A 448 0.05 7.49 11.55
CA GLY A 448 -0.09 7.62 12.99
C GLY A 448 -1.18 6.74 13.58
N THR A 449 -1.09 6.49 14.87
CA THR A 449 -2.17 5.93 15.70
C THR A 449 -2.01 6.41 17.13
N VAL A 450 -3.00 6.13 17.97
CA VAL A 450 -2.99 6.54 19.37
C VAL A 450 -3.19 5.35 20.30
N VAL A 451 -2.53 5.40 21.46
CA VAL A 451 -2.77 4.50 22.57
C VAL A 451 -3.43 5.31 23.68
N PRO A 452 -4.72 5.05 24.00
CA PRO A 452 -5.37 5.71 25.11
C PRO A 452 -4.86 5.15 26.46
N PRO A 453 -4.91 5.95 27.54
CA PRO A 453 -4.59 5.51 28.90
C PRO A 453 -5.70 4.61 29.49
N ASP A 454 -6.25 3.67 28.71
CA ASP A 454 -7.38 2.82 29.10
C ASP A 454 -6.89 1.40 29.46
N PRO A 455 -7.12 0.93 30.71
CA PRO A 455 -6.82 -0.44 31.12
C PRO A 455 -7.55 -1.53 30.32
N GLY A 456 -8.69 -1.19 29.72
CA GLY A 456 -9.43 -2.05 28.80
C GLY A 456 -8.72 -2.23 27.45
N VAL A 457 -7.89 -1.27 27.05
CA VAL A 457 -7.05 -1.38 25.85
C VAL A 457 -5.72 -2.05 26.19
N LEU A 458 -5.00 -1.55 27.20
CA LEU A 458 -3.73 -2.13 27.65
C LEU A 458 -3.74 -2.42 29.14
N THR A 459 -3.70 -3.71 29.48
CA THR A 459 -3.54 -4.15 30.86
C THR A 459 -2.12 -3.93 31.39
N GLU A 460 -1.97 -3.88 32.72
CA GLU A 460 -0.68 -3.68 33.39
C GLU A 460 0.38 -4.68 32.89
N GLY A 461 1.52 -4.23 32.39
CA GLY A 461 2.48 -5.14 31.76
C GLY A 461 3.54 -4.45 30.93
N ARG A 462 4.38 -5.26 30.27
CA ARG A 462 5.32 -4.81 29.23
C ARG A 462 4.79 -5.25 27.89
N TRP A 463 4.73 -4.34 26.93
CA TRP A 463 4.18 -4.55 25.61
C TRP A 463 5.25 -4.30 24.56
N ASP A 464 5.57 -5.32 23.76
CA ASP A 464 6.46 -5.19 22.61
C ASP A 464 5.65 -4.70 21.41
N ILE A 465 6.12 -3.64 20.74
CA ILE A 465 5.44 -3.06 19.59
C ILE A 465 6.00 -3.65 18.30
N HIS A 466 5.11 -4.17 17.44
CA HIS A 466 5.45 -4.70 16.14
C HIS A 466 4.70 -3.93 15.06
N LEU A 467 5.31 -3.77 13.89
CA LEU A 467 4.66 -3.32 12.69
C LEU A 467 4.19 -4.52 11.88
N ASP A 468 2.91 -4.57 11.59
CA ASP A 468 2.28 -5.50 10.66
C ASP A 468 1.92 -4.71 9.40
N THR A 469 2.62 -5.00 8.31
CA THR A 469 2.42 -4.33 7.02
C THR A 469 1.41 -5.07 6.13
N GLY A 470 0.78 -6.14 6.64
CA GLY A 470 0.00 -7.09 5.83
C GLY A 470 0.87 -8.06 5.02
N GLU A 471 2.17 -7.81 4.92
CA GLU A 471 3.14 -8.64 4.20
C GLU A 471 4.10 -9.34 5.16
N GLY A 472 3.97 -10.67 5.29
CA GLY A 472 4.88 -11.48 6.10
C GLY A 472 4.54 -11.49 7.59
N LYS A 473 5.55 -11.73 8.43
CA LYS A 473 5.35 -11.78 9.89
C LYS A 473 5.55 -10.39 10.48
N PRO A 474 4.71 -9.95 11.45
CA PRO A 474 4.91 -8.69 12.15
C PRO A 474 6.33 -8.60 12.74
N ALA A 475 7.01 -7.50 12.48
CA ALA A 475 8.39 -7.26 12.89
C ALA A 475 8.45 -6.21 14.01
N LYS A 476 9.38 -6.38 14.96
CA LYS A 476 9.61 -5.37 16.00
C LYS A 476 10.14 -4.08 15.37
N VAL A 477 9.69 -2.93 15.88
CA VAL A 477 10.09 -1.60 15.39
C VAL A 477 11.17 -0.99 16.27
N ARG A 478 11.95 -0.07 15.71
CA ARG A 478 12.96 0.70 16.45
C ARG A 478 12.31 1.93 17.11
N PRO A 479 12.83 2.40 18.25
CA PRO A 479 12.41 3.67 18.80
C PRO A 479 12.90 4.82 17.90
N GLY A 480 12.00 5.74 17.57
CA GLY A 480 12.32 7.07 17.03
C GLY A 480 12.51 8.07 18.17
N SER A 481 11.97 9.29 18.01
CA SER A 481 11.90 10.26 19.12
C SER A 481 10.89 9.79 20.16
N ILE A 482 11.22 9.81 21.45
CA ILE A 482 10.27 9.54 22.54
C ILE A 482 10.10 10.82 23.35
N ASP A 483 9.02 11.55 23.12
CA ASP A 483 8.68 12.79 23.81
C ASP A 483 7.82 12.50 25.05
N LEU A 484 8.44 12.66 26.22
CA LEU A 484 7.83 12.42 27.54
C LEU A 484 7.46 13.73 28.26
N ARG A 485 7.41 14.88 27.58
CA ARG A 485 7.13 16.17 28.25
C ARG A 485 5.73 16.23 28.90
N GLY A 486 4.75 15.50 28.35
CA GLY A 486 3.42 15.35 28.93
C GLY A 486 3.27 14.10 29.82
N PHE A 487 4.34 13.36 30.09
CA PHE A 487 4.26 12.13 30.87
C PHE A 487 3.87 12.39 32.32
N GLY A 488 2.86 11.65 32.79
CA GLY A 488 2.37 11.74 34.16
C GLY A 488 1.28 10.69 34.43
N PRO A 489 0.80 10.62 35.67
CA PRO A 489 -0.32 9.77 36.04
C PRO A 489 -1.62 10.38 35.51
N VAL A 490 -2.51 9.54 35.00
CA VAL A 490 -3.83 9.96 34.53
C VAL A 490 -4.92 9.18 35.24
N SER A 491 -5.90 9.92 35.75
CA SER A 491 -7.12 9.34 36.31
C SER A 491 -8.14 9.11 35.20
N THR A 492 -8.46 7.85 34.93
CA THR A 492 -9.41 7.48 33.88
C THR A 492 -10.70 6.95 34.49
N GLY A 493 -11.83 7.62 34.22
CA GLY A 493 -13.17 7.15 34.63
C GLY A 493 -13.25 6.79 36.13
N PRO A 494 -14.16 5.90 36.56
CA PRO A 494 -14.27 5.58 37.97
C PRO A 494 -13.04 4.74 38.42
N ALA A 495 -12.14 5.43 39.12
CA ALA A 495 -11.23 4.90 40.16
C ALA A 495 -9.91 4.21 39.78
N TYR A 496 -9.30 4.45 38.61
CA TYR A 496 -7.91 3.99 38.35
C TYR A 496 -6.97 5.12 37.95
N THR A 497 -5.75 5.05 38.48
CA THR A 497 -4.56 5.77 38.02
C THR A 497 -3.81 4.89 37.02
N VAL A 498 -3.64 5.39 35.80
CA VAL A 498 -2.91 4.73 34.73
C VAL A 498 -1.62 5.48 34.46
N VAL A 499 -0.54 4.72 34.32
CA VAL A 499 0.77 5.23 33.90
C VAL A 499 1.23 4.42 32.70
N GLN A 500 1.51 5.10 31.58
CA GLN A 500 1.99 4.47 30.34
C GLN A 500 3.30 5.15 29.91
N LEU A 501 4.38 4.37 29.88
CA LEU A 501 5.73 4.84 29.56
C LEU A 501 6.26 4.15 28.30
N PRO A 502 6.33 4.84 27.15
CA PRO A 502 7.04 4.34 25.98
C PRO A 502 8.54 4.40 26.21
N TYR A 503 9.27 3.35 25.79
CA TYR A 503 10.72 3.24 26.05
C TYR A 503 11.44 2.38 25.01
N ALA A 504 12.77 2.57 24.94
CA ALA A 504 13.65 1.68 24.22
C ALA A 504 13.99 0.45 25.10
N SER A 505 13.62 -0.74 24.65
CA SER A 505 14.01 -1.98 25.32
C SER A 505 15.52 -2.25 25.20
N GLU A 506 16.07 -3.08 26.10
CA GLU A 506 17.48 -3.53 26.05
C GLU A 506 17.88 -4.13 24.70
N SER A 507 16.92 -4.73 23.98
CA SER A 507 17.13 -5.28 22.64
C SER A 507 17.12 -4.24 21.51
N GLY A 508 17.02 -2.95 21.81
CA GLY A 508 17.00 -1.86 20.84
C GLY A 508 15.66 -1.64 20.12
N HIS A 509 14.56 -2.20 20.63
CA HIS A 509 13.22 -2.08 20.04
C HIS A 509 12.29 -1.23 20.90
N LEU A 510 11.34 -0.54 20.27
CA LEU A 510 10.31 0.22 20.97
C LEU A 510 9.37 -0.71 21.75
N ALA A 511 9.12 -0.37 23.00
CA ALA A 511 8.19 -1.05 23.87
C ALA A 511 7.39 -0.04 24.70
N LEU A 512 6.33 -0.52 25.33
CA LEU A 512 5.48 0.26 26.21
C LEU A 512 5.36 -0.45 27.56
N ARG A 513 5.45 0.29 28.65
CA ARG A 513 5.22 -0.20 30.01
C ARG A 513 3.94 0.45 30.53
N THR A 514 3.00 -0.38 30.97
CA THR A 514 1.71 0.07 31.50
C THR A 514 1.57 -0.37 32.94
N TRP A 515 1.13 0.53 33.80
CA TRP A 515 0.72 0.25 35.18
C TRP A 515 -0.71 0.76 35.40
N THR A 516 -1.50 0.00 36.15
CA THR A 516 -2.90 0.35 36.45
C THR A 516 -3.14 0.09 37.92
N ARG A 517 -3.51 1.13 38.67
CA ARG A 517 -3.69 1.05 40.12
C ARG A 517 -4.94 1.81 40.53
N ASP A 518 -5.74 1.25 41.42
CA ASP A 518 -6.91 1.93 41.98
C ASP A 518 -6.47 3.20 42.72
N ARG A 519 -5.40 3.06 43.51
CA ARG A 519 -4.67 4.14 44.18
C ARG A 519 -3.18 3.86 44.11
N HIS A 520 -2.39 4.91 44.02
CA HIS A 520 -0.95 4.79 43.89
C HIS A 520 -0.21 5.77 44.81
N ALA A 521 0.76 5.29 45.59
CA ALA A 521 1.63 6.14 46.39
C ALA A 521 3.00 6.25 45.71
N GLU A 522 3.29 7.41 45.13
CA GLU A 522 4.57 7.68 44.45
C GLU A 522 5.60 8.17 45.45
N ALA A 523 6.70 7.44 45.61
CA ALA A 523 7.88 7.85 46.35
C ALA A 523 8.71 8.84 45.51
N THR A 524 8.55 10.13 45.77
CA THR A 524 9.27 11.20 45.08
C THR A 524 10.71 11.30 45.55
N GLU A 525 10.93 11.16 46.85
CA GLU A 525 12.24 11.24 47.49
C GLU A 525 12.39 10.11 48.53
N VAL A 526 13.55 9.45 48.51
CA VAL A 526 13.93 8.45 49.52
C VAL A 526 15.38 8.70 49.86
N TRP A 527 15.68 8.87 51.15
CA TRP A 527 17.04 9.02 51.64
C TRP A 527 17.16 8.38 53.01
N ALA A 528 18.40 8.28 53.49
CA ALA A 528 18.69 7.67 54.77
C ALA A 528 19.85 8.39 55.45
N ASP A 529 19.65 8.80 56.69
CA ASP A 529 20.60 9.48 57.56
C ASP A 529 20.37 9.04 59.02
N ASP A 530 21.41 9.10 59.86
CA ASP A 530 21.32 8.86 61.31
C ASP A 530 20.51 7.63 61.75
N GLY A 531 20.57 6.53 60.98
CA GLY A 531 19.83 5.29 61.30
C GLY A 531 18.34 5.32 60.94
N ILE A 532 17.87 6.36 60.23
CA ILE A 532 16.48 6.57 59.84
C ILE A 532 16.38 6.58 58.32
N MET A 533 15.42 5.82 57.79
CA MET A 533 14.99 5.90 56.39
C MET A 533 13.87 6.92 56.28
N HIS A 534 14.01 7.91 55.41
CA HIS A 534 12.97 8.87 55.13
C HIS A 534 12.38 8.66 53.75
N VAL A 535 11.06 8.84 53.64
CA VAL A 535 10.33 8.75 52.38
C VAL A 535 9.39 9.94 52.29
N ARG A 536 9.47 10.67 51.18
CA ARG A 536 8.45 11.63 50.76
C ARG A 536 7.75 11.17 49.51
N GLY A 537 6.50 11.56 49.37
CA GLY A 537 5.72 11.16 48.21
C GLY A 537 4.37 11.84 48.06
N LEU A 538 3.67 11.41 47.03
CA LEU A 538 2.32 11.87 46.67
C LEU A 538 1.40 10.67 46.50
N LEU A 539 0.17 10.79 47.00
CA LEU A 539 -0.91 9.84 46.80
C LEU A 539 -1.72 10.24 45.56
N TYR A 540 -1.93 9.30 44.65
CA TYR A 540 -2.74 9.45 43.45
C TYR A 540 -4.00 8.59 43.54
N GLY A 541 -5.09 9.12 43.00
CA GLY A 541 -6.43 8.49 43.09
C GLY A 541 -7.16 8.75 44.41
N SER A 542 -6.55 9.48 45.36
CA SER A 542 -7.16 9.94 46.62
C SER A 542 -6.24 10.97 47.33
N ASP A 543 -6.72 11.64 48.39
CA ASP A 543 -5.99 12.65 49.18
C ASP A 543 -6.23 12.52 50.69
N PHE A 544 -5.29 12.81 51.58
CA PHE A 544 -5.46 12.49 53.00
C PHE A 544 -6.59 13.28 53.71
N GLY A 545 -7.02 14.41 53.14
CA GLY A 545 -8.00 15.30 53.77
C GLY A 545 -7.46 15.80 55.11
N ALA A 546 -8.29 15.74 56.16
CA ALA A 546 -7.87 16.10 57.52
C ALA A 546 -7.23 14.94 58.30
N ALA A 547 -7.16 13.73 57.72
CA ALA A 547 -6.61 12.56 58.41
C ALA A 547 -5.07 12.50 58.24
N GLU A 548 -4.38 12.01 59.27
CA GLU A 548 -2.94 11.79 59.19
C GLU A 548 -2.62 10.60 58.26
N PRO A 549 -1.59 10.72 57.41
CA PRO A 549 -1.13 9.60 56.58
C PRO A 549 -0.50 8.54 57.48
N LEU A 550 -0.79 7.26 57.19
CA LEU A 550 -0.18 6.12 57.89
C LEU A 550 0.61 5.25 56.91
N LEU A 551 1.83 4.89 57.28
CA LEU A 551 2.66 3.92 56.58
C LEU A 551 2.41 2.54 57.20
N LEU A 552 1.81 1.66 56.42
CA LEU A 552 1.68 0.25 56.75
C LEU A 552 2.90 -0.52 56.22
N MET A 553 3.55 -1.23 57.12
CA MET A 553 4.63 -2.14 56.78
C MET A 553 4.19 -3.56 57.06
N ARG A 554 4.24 -4.44 56.05
CA ARG A 554 3.94 -5.87 56.21
C ARG A 554 5.11 -6.73 55.77
N ARG A 555 5.30 -7.84 56.47
CA ARG A 555 6.26 -8.86 56.09
C ARG A 555 5.74 -9.62 54.88
N ARG A 556 6.56 -9.74 53.84
CA ARG A 556 6.20 -10.44 52.61
C ARG A 556 5.96 -11.92 52.90
N GLY A 557 4.77 -12.41 52.56
CA GLY A 557 4.34 -13.79 52.81
C GLY A 557 3.64 -14.01 54.16
N MET A 558 3.48 -12.99 55.00
CA MET A 558 2.71 -13.04 56.25
C MET A 558 1.78 -11.82 56.36
N GLU A 559 0.59 -11.89 55.76
CA GLU A 559 -0.30 -10.72 55.62
C GLU A 559 -0.83 -10.16 56.96
N GLU A 560 -0.89 -10.99 58.01
CA GLU A 560 -1.29 -10.57 59.37
C GLU A 560 -0.14 -9.97 60.20
N SER A 561 1.10 -10.03 59.71
CA SER A 561 2.29 -9.51 60.41
C SER A 561 2.70 -8.16 59.82
N GLY A 562 2.35 -7.09 60.53
CA GLY A 562 2.71 -5.74 60.15
C GLY A 562 2.40 -4.71 61.24
N PHE A 563 2.95 -3.51 61.08
CA PHE A 563 2.71 -2.38 61.97
C PHE A 563 2.53 -1.08 61.18
N TRP A 564 1.97 -0.09 61.86
CA TRP A 564 1.67 1.22 61.29
C TRP A 564 2.59 2.27 61.90
N LEU A 565 3.11 3.15 61.05
CA LEU A 565 3.86 4.33 61.46
C LEU A 565 3.11 5.61 61.05
N PRO A 566 2.96 6.58 61.96
CA PRO A 566 2.37 7.86 61.61
C PRO A 566 3.32 8.65 60.68
N GLY A 567 2.74 9.36 59.72
CA GLY A 567 3.45 10.32 58.89
C GLY A 567 2.88 11.72 59.04
N VAL A 568 3.47 12.66 58.31
CA VAL A 568 3.01 14.04 58.23
C VAL A 568 2.57 14.38 56.80
N SER A 569 1.57 15.25 56.68
CA SER A 569 1.07 15.81 55.42
C SER A 569 0.87 17.31 55.60
N SER A 570 1.03 18.09 54.52
CA SER A 570 0.71 19.52 54.50
C SER A 570 -0.78 19.83 54.29
N GLY A 571 -1.65 18.80 54.31
CA GLY A 571 -3.10 18.94 54.20
C GLY A 571 -3.67 18.58 52.83
N GLY A 572 -2.96 17.76 52.06
CA GLY A 572 -3.37 17.32 50.73
C GLY A 572 -3.05 15.85 50.46
N ALA A 573 -2.47 15.56 49.30
CA ALA A 573 -2.09 14.21 48.90
C ALA A 573 -0.62 13.88 49.20
N ASP A 574 0.14 14.82 49.72
CA ASP A 574 1.53 14.64 50.11
C ASP A 574 1.67 13.88 51.42
N PHE A 575 2.73 13.09 51.51
CA PHE A 575 3.12 12.41 52.74
C PHE A 575 4.62 12.45 52.95
N SER A 576 5.02 12.43 54.22
CA SER A 576 6.40 12.20 54.65
C SER A 576 6.40 11.21 55.80
N PHE A 577 7.26 10.19 55.70
CA PHE A 577 7.48 9.18 56.72
C PHE A 577 8.95 9.15 57.12
N SER A 578 9.20 9.00 58.42
CA SER A 578 10.52 8.72 58.98
C SER A 578 10.44 7.37 59.67
N LEU A 579 11.22 6.41 59.15
CA LEU A 579 11.26 5.03 59.58
C LEU A 579 12.61 4.77 60.27
N PRO A 580 12.66 4.73 61.60
CA PRO A 580 13.84 4.27 62.32
C PRO A 580 14.16 2.83 61.92
N ALA A 581 15.41 2.54 61.59
CA ALA A 581 15.83 1.18 61.28
C ALA A 581 15.68 0.23 62.48
N SER A 582 15.75 0.77 63.70
CA SER A 582 15.48 0.06 64.96
C SER A 582 14.07 -0.55 65.00
N ASP A 583 13.05 0.16 64.51
CA ASP A 583 11.66 -0.32 64.55
C ASP A 583 11.47 -1.59 63.72
N LEU A 584 12.24 -1.72 62.62
CA LEU A 584 12.28 -2.95 61.82
C LEU A 584 13.12 -4.06 62.46
N SER A 585 14.20 -3.69 63.16
CA SER A 585 15.05 -4.61 63.90
C SER A 585 14.30 -5.26 65.06
N ASP A 586 13.51 -4.48 65.81
CA ASP A 586 12.75 -4.94 66.98
C ASP A 586 11.62 -5.91 66.60
N GLN A 587 11.15 -5.85 65.35
CA GLN A 587 10.10 -6.71 64.82
C GLN A 587 10.63 -7.97 64.15
N LEU A 588 11.95 -8.17 64.12
CA LEU A 588 12.59 -9.28 63.40
C LEU A 588 12.25 -10.63 64.04
N VAL A 589 11.76 -11.58 63.24
CA VAL A 589 11.43 -12.94 63.69
C VAL A 589 12.32 -13.99 63.00
N SER A 590 13.00 -13.60 61.92
CA SER A 590 13.90 -14.47 61.16
C SER A 590 15.12 -13.72 60.63
N ARG A 591 16.18 -14.47 60.29
CA ARG A 591 17.48 -13.91 59.87
C ARG A 591 17.44 -13.03 58.60
N HIS A 592 16.39 -13.17 57.80
CA HIS A 592 16.23 -12.45 56.55
C HIS A 592 14.75 -12.23 56.24
N GLU A 593 14.34 -10.97 56.13
CA GLU A 593 12.96 -10.57 55.90
C GLU A 593 12.86 -9.52 54.80
N LEU A 594 11.77 -9.60 54.03
CA LEU A 594 11.40 -8.58 53.06
C LEU A 594 10.13 -7.90 53.54
N TRP A 595 10.23 -6.59 53.70
CA TRP A 595 9.14 -5.74 54.16
C TRP A 595 8.62 -4.91 53.00
N ASP A 596 7.32 -4.89 52.93
CA ASP A 596 6.55 -4.27 51.89
C ASP A 596 5.88 -3.02 52.49
N LEU A 597 5.92 -1.89 51.77
CA LEU A 597 5.45 -0.59 52.25
C LEU A 597 4.15 -0.17 51.52
N TRP A 598 3.15 0.24 52.29
CA TRP A 598 1.89 0.77 51.79
C TRP A 598 1.50 2.04 52.54
N VAL A 599 0.80 2.95 51.86
CA VAL A 599 0.34 4.22 52.42
C VAL A 599 -1.18 4.21 52.51
N GLY A 600 -1.71 4.61 53.66
CA GLY A 600 -3.16 4.63 53.91
C GLY A 600 -3.56 5.68 54.94
N ARG A 601 -4.75 5.49 55.51
CA ARG A 601 -5.33 6.35 56.55
C ARG A 601 -5.95 5.52 57.65
N ARG A 602 -6.12 6.15 58.81
CA ARG A 602 -6.85 5.55 59.92
C ARG A 602 -8.29 5.27 59.51
N HIS A 603 -8.75 4.04 59.73
CA HIS A 603 -10.10 3.54 59.37
C HIS A 603 -10.40 3.43 57.87
N ASP A 604 -9.43 3.62 56.97
CA ASP A 604 -9.56 3.27 55.55
C ASP A 604 -9.04 1.83 55.33
N PRO A 605 -9.90 0.87 54.92
CA PRO A 605 -9.45 -0.49 54.64
C PRO A 605 -8.56 -0.59 53.39
N VAL A 606 -8.52 0.46 52.55
CA VAL A 606 -7.79 0.48 51.28
C VAL A 606 -6.45 1.23 51.43
N VAL A 607 -5.36 0.50 51.23
CA VAL A 607 -3.99 1.05 51.23
C VAL A 607 -3.40 1.07 49.82
N ALA A 608 -2.63 2.11 49.51
CA ALA A 608 -1.92 2.26 48.25
C ALA A 608 -0.49 1.71 48.35
N ARG A 609 -0.07 0.92 47.37
CA ARG A 609 1.29 0.38 47.35
C ARG A 609 2.30 1.48 47.07
N LEU A 610 3.34 1.61 47.90
CA LEU A 610 4.40 2.59 47.71
C LEU A 610 5.35 2.14 46.59
N GLY A 611 5.61 2.99 45.60
CA GLY A 611 6.48 2.70 44.47
C GLY A 611 6.96 3.95 43.75
N ARG A 612 7.74 3.76 42.68
CA ARG A 612 8.23 4.86 41.83
C ARG A 612 7.97 4.54 40.38
N PHE A 613 6.91 5.12 39.83
CA PHE A 613 6.43 4.88 38.46
C PHE A 613 6.45 6.15 37.60
N LEU A 614 6.56 7.33 38.21
CA LEU A 614 6.52 8.63 37.55
C LEU A 614 7.94 9.12 37.24
N THR A 615 8.69 8.27 36.56
CA THR A 615 10.05 8.54 36.06
C THR A 615 10.15 8.02 34.62
N ASP A 616 11.07 8.60 33.86
CA ASP A 616 11.50 8.12 32.53
C ASP A 616 12.29 6.80 32.58
N VAL A 617 12.52 6.25 33.78
CA VAL A 617 13.21 4.98 34.00
C VAL A 617 12.21 3.84 34.18
N VAL A 618 12.23 2.88 33.25
CA VAL A 618 11.33 1.71 33.27
C VAL A 618 11.68 0.70 34.37
N ASP A 619 12.99 0.54 34.64
CA ASP A 619 13.55 -0.45 35.56
C ASP A 619 14.32 0.24 36.69
N VAL A 620 13.57 0.79 37.66
CA VAL A 620 14.15 1.61 38.75
C VAL A 620 15.03 0.82 39.72
N LYS A 621 14.87 -0.51 39.80
CA LYS A 621 15.58 -1.40 40.74
C LYS A 621 17.10 -1.31 40.64
N SER A 622 17.65 -1.20 39.43
CA SER A 622 19.10 -1.13 39.21
C SER A 622 19.63 0.30 39.15
N VAL A 623 18.74 1.30 39.18
CA VAL A 623 19.10 2.71 39.04
C VAL A 623 19.15 3.40 40.40
N PHE A 624 18.15 3.16 41.26
CA PHE A 624 18.11 3.74 42.60
C PHE A 624 18.71 2.76 43.62
N ALA A 625 19.89 3.09 44.12
CA ALA A 625 20.56 2.38 45.20
C ALA A 625 20.60 3.27 46.44
N TYR A 626 20.22 2.69 47.58
CA TYR A 626 20.21 3.37 48.87
C TYR A 626 21.26 2.75 49.81
N PRO A 627 21.83 3.54 50.73
CA PRO A 627 22.78 3.02 51.71
C PRO A 627 22.10 1.98 52.59
N THR A 628 22.88 1.01 53.07
CA THR A 628 22.40 0.06 54.07
C THR A 628 22.54 0.72 55.45
N LEU A 629 21.43 0.82 56.17
CA LEU A 629 21.40 1.26 57.57
C LEU A 629 21.82 0.09 58.47
N VAL A 630 22.73 0.34 59.41
CA VAL A 630 23.25 -0.66 60.34
C VAL A 630 22.68 -0.38 61.73
N VAL A 631 21.93 -1.33 62.26
CA VAL A 631 21.37 -1.25 63.63
C VAL A 631 22.24 -2.12 64.53
N PRO A 632 22.98 -1.52 65.50
CA PRO A 632 23.70 -2.30 66.49
C PRO A 632 22.73 -3.06 67.39
N THR A 633 23.11 -4.28 67.80
CA THR A 633 22.36 -5.11 68.75
C THR A 633 23.24 -5.40 69.95
N ASP A 634 22.66 -5.43 71.16
CA ASP A 634 23.45 -5.54 72.40
C ASP A 634 24.15 -6.92 72.55
N ASP A 635 23.53 -7.99 72.04
CA ASP A 635 24.00 -9.39 72.22
C ASP A 635 24.04 -10.21 70.91
N GLY A 636 24.14 -9.57 69.73
CA GLY A 636 24.04 -10.25 68.43
C GLY A 636 24.83 -9.59 67.27
N PRO A 637 24.79 -10.17 66.06
CA PRO A 637 25.27 -9.48 64.87
C PRO A 637 24.39 -8.25 64.58
N PRO A 638 24.95 -7.18 63.99
CA PRO A 638 24.18 -6.01 63.64
C PRO A 638 23.12 -6.34 62.58
N VAL A 639 21.96 -5.71 62.67
CA VAL A 639 20.87 -5.86 61.71
C VAL A 639 21.03 -4.84 60.60
N MET A 640 21.00 -5.31 59.36
CA MET A 640 21.17 -4.52 58.15
C MET A 640 19.80 -4.22 57.56
N VAL A 641 19.45 -2.94 57.44
CA VAL A 641 18.18 -2.47 56.86
C VAL A 641 18.48 -1.75 55.54
N LYS A 642 18.02 -2.29 54.42
CA LYS A 642 18.30 -1.76 53.08
C LYS A 642 17.03 -1.46 52.29
N PRO A 643 16.73 -0.20 51.99
CA PRO A 643 15.68 0.16 51.04
C PRO A 643 16.06 -0.30 49.63
N TYR A 644 15.09 -0.82 48.87
CA TYR A 644 15.29 -1.20 47.47
C TYR A 644 13.96 -1.18 46.71
N TYR A 645 14.03 -1.02 45.38
CA TYR A 645 12.86 -1.24 44.54
C TYR A 645 12.77 -2.67 44.02
N THR A 646 11.57 -3.22 43.94
CA THR A 646 11.29 -4.52 43.33
C THR A 646 11.44 -4.45 41.80
N ALA A 647 11.37 -5.62 41.13
CA ALA A 647 11.27 -5.66 39.67
C ALA A 647 9.94 -5.07 39.12
N GLY A 648 8.95 -4.86 40.00
CA GLY A 648 7.68 -4.22 39.69
C GLY A 648 7.67 -2.71 39.98
N THR A 649 8.82 -2.15 40.36
CA THR A 649 9.04 -0.72 40.71
C THR A 649 8.35 -0.27 42.01
N GLU A 650 7.96 -1.21 42.87
CA GLU A 650 7.50 -0.94 44.24
C GLU A 650 8.68 -0.76 45.22
N LEU A 651 8.54 0.12 46.21
CA LEU A 651 9.53 0.27 47.27
C LEU A 651 9.31 -0.80 48.34
N SER A 652 10.40 -1.44 48.73
CA SER A 652 10.46 -2.46 49.78
C SER A 652 11.72 -2.25 50.63
N VAL A 653 11.76 -2.86 51.79
CA VAL A 653 12.93 -2.88 52.67
C VAL A 653 13.38 -4.31 52.87
N ARG A 654 14.68 -4.55 52.79
CA ARG A 654 15.31 -5.82 53.14
C ARG A 654 15.92 -5.67 54.53
N VAL A 655 15.66 -6.63 55.41
CA VAL A 655 16.22 -6.68 56.76
C VAL A 655 16.98 -7.99 56.91
N SER A 656 18.25 -7.96 57.33
CA SER A 656 19.08 -9.17 57.49
C SER A 656 20.15 -9.07 58.57
N GLU A 657 20.46 -10.20 59.22
CA GLU A 657 21.53 -10.31 60.25
C GLU A 657 22.96 -10.39 59.68
N LYS A 658 23.12 -10.32 58.34
CA LYS A 658 24.42 -10.32 57.65
C LYS A 658 24.44 -9.32 56.50
N ALA A 659 25.62 -8.76 56.22
CA ALA A 659 25.90 -8.05 54.98
C ALA A 659 26.15 -9.09 53.86
N GLU A 660 25.28 -9.12 52.85
CA GLU A 660 25.51 -9.81 51.57
C GLU A 660 25.93 -8.82 50.49
#